data_AF-A0A524FDS7-F1
#
_entry.id   AF-A0A524FDS7-F1
#
_cell.length_a   1.000
_cell.length_b   1.000
_cell.length_c   1.000
_cell.angle_alpha   90.00
_cell.angle_beta   90.00
_cell.angle_gamma   90.00
#
_symmetry.space_group_name_H-M   'P 1'
#
loop_
_entity.id
_entity.type
_entity.pdbx_description
1 polymer ?
#
loop_
_entity_poly.entity_id
_entity_poly.type
_entity_poly.pdbx_seq_one_letter_code
_entity_poly.pdbx_strand_id
1 'polypeptide(L)'
;MVVMSKEMDEYFSSLQKEVNKYYEIAEEARKKGFDPEIYVESPQAKDLAGRVEKLIGPEGVANLIRKLKKQGKSEDEIVFKVVSEILDEKLGAFESLEDRVERAIRVGLAIKTMGVVSAPLEGISKILIRKDQQGNEYLSLYFSGPIRAAGGTTAALSVLIADFVRKKSNIPIYKATEGEIGRFVEEVKLYDRLIHLQYPSSNDEIRYAVKHLPVEINGDSTENEEISAFRDLPRIETNKIRGGACLVLNDGILLKAAKLHKIAKNMSLEGWDWLIKLKKIAIKEEKPEKEVKKRENIEEEKKIAPNFKYITDIIAGRPVFSHPSKIGGHRIRYGRSRNTGLAAAGLHPATMAILDDFVAIGTQLRTERPGKSTSITPVNNIEPPIVKLDNGDVIKVKNYKESKELFSQIKKVLFLGDILYGFGEFSENNHRLIPSGYVEEWWALDLEKAAKKQQKLTEKIKSFIEKPFENIPSAKEAIEISQTYDIPLHPAYTDYWGNISREDLEFLRISFFNAYLESENKIILEYDDCVKEILEKAFMLHRLKDNKIIFSKSMNYIYISIFNLKNKNPVEIKKEENIFTYFFRVSNIKIKDKAPYFMGSRMGRPEKSERKSMKGIHTLFPLSDKVGNSRLVKKAIEIGKINIDICRKKCPNCGAVSIFNICSNCGQHTEIQKICIKCKKLYPSNNENCPQCGSPLKFSDEAKFNIKNHIRNILKSLKLPFPKKFKGIFGLTNNFKVSEPIEKGILRAKNNVLVYKTAEIRYDATDIPLTHFKPREIGISVKKLKELGYKHDFKGEPLQEE
;
A
#
# COMPACT_ATOMS: atom_id res chain seq x y z
N MET A 1 21.95 -10.09 10.99
CA MET A 1 22.01 -10.51 9.58
C MET A 1 21.69 -12.00 9.56
N VAL A 2 20.74 -12.44 8.74
CA VAL A 2 20.47 -13.88 8.62
C VAL A 2 21.60 -14.47 7.78
N VAL A 3 22.37 -15.39 8.35
CA VAL A 3 23.36 -16.17 7.59
C VAL A 3 22.58 -17.00 6.58
N MET A 4 22.91 -16.88 5.30
CA MET A 4 22.24 -17.64 4.26
C MET A 4 22.50 -19.12 4.50
N SER A 5 21.45 -19.93 4.46
CA SER A 5 21.62 -21.38 4.46
C SER A 5 22.22 -21.82 3.12
N LYS A 6 22.86 -22.99 3.10
CA LYS A 6 23.36 -23.59 1.86
C LYS A 6 22.26 -23.70 0.79
N GLU A 7 21.04 -24.01 1.19
CA GLU A 7 19.87 -24.08 0.30
C GLU A 7 19.49 -22.72 -0.28
N MET A 8 19.56 -21.64 0.52
CA MET A 8 19.36 -20.29 0.01
C MET A 8 20.47 -19.89 -0.97
N ASP A 9 21.74 -20.21 -0.67
CA ASP A 9 22.86 -19.96 -1.57
C ASP A 9 22.70 -20.70 -2.91
N GLU A 10 22.29 -21.97 -2.86
CA GLU A 10 21.96 -22.78 -4.06
C GLU A 10 20.83 -22.11 -4.87
N TYR A 11 19.76 -21.66 -4.20
CA TYR A 11 18.65 -20.95 -4.83
C TYR A 11 19.11 -19.68 -5.54
N PHE A 12 19.81 -18.76 -4.87
CA PHE A 12 20.26 -17.52 -5.50
C PHE A 12 21.31 -17.76 -6.60
N SER A 13 22.17 -18.77 -6.44
CA SER A 13 23.12 -19.17 -7.48
C SER A 13 22.41 -19.68 -8.73
N SER A 14 21.35 -20.48 -8.56
CA SER A 14 20.53 -20.97 -9.68
C SER A 14 19.85 -19.80 -10.43
N LEU A 15 19.29 -18.84 -9.70
CA LEU A 15 18.68 -17.64 -10.28
C LEU A 15 19.73 -16.80 -11.03
N GLN A 16 20.89 -16.56 -10.43
CA GLN A 16 21.94 -15.77 -11.06
C GLN A 16 22.45 -16.42 -12.34
N LYS A 17 22.52 -17.76 -12.39
CA LYS A 17 22.91 -18.50 -13.59
C LYS A 17 21.90 -18.29 -14.73
N GLU A 18 20.61 -18.41 -14.46
CA GLU A 18 19.57 -18.14 -15.45
C GLU A 18 19.54 -16.67 -15.88
N VAL A 19 19.70 -15.72 -14.95
CA VAL A 19 19.82 -14.29 -15.26
C VAL A 19 21.00 -14.02 -16.19
N ASN A 20 22.18 -14.57 -15.89
CA ASN A 20 23.37 -14.40 -16.74
C ASN A 20 23.14 -14.92 -18.16
N LYS A 21 22.53 -16.10 -18.30
CA LYS A 21 22.15 -16.67 -19.60
C LYS A 21 21.25 -15.73 -20.41
N TYR A 22 20.25 -15.10 -19.79
CA TYR A 22 19.39 -14.13 -20.49
C TYR A 22 20.12 -12.83 -20.82
N TYR A 23 21.04 -12.37 -19.95
CA TYR A 23 21.90 -11.21 -20.24
C TYR A 23 22.83 -11.47 -21.42
N GLU A 24 23.43 -12.65 -21.52
CA GLU A 24 24.28 -13.04 -22.66
C GLU A 24 23.50 -12.95 -23.97
N ILE A 25 22.30 -13.53 -24.02
CA ILE A 25 21.40 -13.44 -25.19
C ILE A 25 21.08 -11.98 -25.52
N ALA A 26 20.79 -11.16 -24.51
CA ALA A 26 20.44 -9.76 -24.70
C ALA A 26 21.64 -8.93 -25.20
N GLU A 27 22.84 -9.17 -24.66
CA GLU A 27 24.07 -8.51 -25.09
C GLU A 27 24.45 -8.89 -26.52
N GLU A 28 24.37 -10.17 -26.88
CA GLU A 28 24.57 -10.61 -28.26
C GLU A 28 23.57 -9.97 -29.24
N ALA A 29 22.32 -9.80 -28.81
CA ALA A 29 21.31 -9.10 -29.62
C ALA A 29 21.63 -7.60 -29.75
N ARG A 30 22.03 -6.93 -28.65
CA ARG A 30 22.36 -5.50 -28.63
C ARG A 30 23.60 -5.17 -29.46
N LYS A 31 24.63 -6.01 -29.43
CA LYS A 31 25.86 -5.86 -30.24
C LYS A 31 25.61 -5.83 -31.75
N LYS A 32 24.46 -6.34 -32.23
CA LYS A 32 24.08 -6.23 -33.65
C LYS A 32 23.72 -4.81 -34.08
N GLY A 33 23.55 -3.87 -33.14
CA GLY A 33 23.36 -2.44 -33.43
C GLY A 33 21.97 -2.04 -33.94
N PHE A 34 20.98 -2.94 -33.91
CA PHE A 34 19.60 -2.61 -34.33
C PHE A 34 18.87 -1.67 -33.35
N ASP A 35 19.34 -1.59 -32.11
CA ASP A 35 18.76 -0.81 -31.03
C ASP A 35 19.51 0.51 -30.80
N PRO A 36 18.96 1.48 -30.01
CA PRO A 36 19.60 2.76 -29.76
C PRO A 36 21.03 2.62 -29.21
N GLU A 37 21.22 1.69 -28.28
CA GLU A 37 22.50 1.34 -27.67
C GLU A 37 22.95 -0.07 -28.06
N ILE A 38 24.27 -0.27 -28.10
CA ILE A 38 24.94 -1.54 -28.44
C ILE A 38 25.20 -2.45 -27.23
N TYR A 39 24.69 -2.06 -26.06
CA TYR A 39 24.79 -2.80 -24.79
C TYR A 39 23.44 -2.85 -24.09
N VAL A 40 23.30 -3.67 -23.04
CA VAL A 40 22.09 -3.75 -22.24
C VAL A 40 21.97 -2.54 -21.31
N GLU A 41 20.91 -1.75 -21.50
CA GLU A 41 20.65 -0.50 -20.75
C GLU A 41 20.13 -0.72 -19.31
N SER A 42 19.81 -1.96 -18.92
CA SER A 42 19.33 -2.31 -17.57
C SER A 42 20.45 -2.98 -16.77
N PRO A 43 21.21 -2.27 -15.92
CA PRO A 43 22.32 -2.85 -15.19
C PRO A 43 21.83 -3.76 -14.05
N GLN A 44 22.56 -4.86 -13.82
CA GLN A 44 22.33 -5.72 -12.65
C GLN A 44 22.88 -5.07 -11.37
N ALA A 45 22.17 -5.23 -10.25
CA ALA A 45 22.66 -4.86 -8.92
C ALA A 45 22.25 -5.92 -7.90
N LYS A 46 23.23 -6.43 -7.14
CA LYS A 46 23.02 -7.51 -6.16
C LYS A 46 22.32 -7.05 -4.89
N ASP A 47 22.51 -5.78 -4.50
CA ASP A 47 21.98 -5.25 -3.26
C ASP A 47 21.63 -3.76 -3.36
N LEU A 48 21.01 -3.24 -2.30
CA LEU A 48 20.71 -1.81 -2.14
C LEU A 48 21.93 -0.93 -2.42
N ALA A 49 23.06 -1.30 -1.82
CA ALA A 49 24.28 -0.54 -1.85
C ALA A 49 24.77 -0.34 -3.30
N GLY A 50 24.82 -1.43 -4.08
CA GLY A 50 25.18 -1.39 -5.49
C GLY A 50 24.16 -0.63 -6.35
N ARG A 51 22.85 -0.67 -6.01
CA ARG A 51 21.85 0.15 -6.72
C ARG A 51 22.09 1.65 -6.51
N VAL A 52 22.30 2.07 -5.27
CA VAL A 52 22.55 3.50 -4.95
C VAL A 52 23.81 3.99 -5.66
N GLU A 53 24.90 3.23 -5.58
CA GLU A 53 26.16 3.59 -6.24
C GLU A 53 26.04 3.65 -7.76
N LYS A 54 25.43 2.65 -8.40
CA LYS A 54 25.30 2.62 -9.87
C LYS A 54 24.33 3.67 -10.42
N LEU A 55 23.27 3.98 -9.68
CA LEU A 55 22.24 4.93 -10.14
C LEU A 55 22.61 6.37 -9.85
N ILE A 56 23.22 6.63 -8.69
CA ILE A 56 23.39 7.99 -8.15
C ILE A 56 24.80 8.24 -7.66
N GLY A 57 25.63 7.24 -7.37
CA GLY A 57 26.94 7.43 -6.75
C GLY A 57 26.85 8.08 -5.35
N PRO A 58 27.92 8.75 -4.85
CA PRO A 58 29.27 8.76 -5.40
C PRO A 58 29.96 7.39 -5.28
N GLU A 59 31.10 7.22 -5.95
CA GLU A 59 31.91 6.00 -5.83
C GLU A 59 32.31 5.74 -4.36
N GLY A 60 32.26 4.48 -3.95
CA GLY A 60 32.55 4.04 -2.58
C GLY A 60 31.34 4.04 -1.64
N VAL A 61 30.21 4.65 -2.02
CA VAL A 61 29.00 4.71 -1.18
C VAL A 61 28.47 3.31 -0.86
N ALA A 62 28.61 2.36 -1.78
CA ALA A 62 28.13 1.01 -1.56
C ALA A 62 28.87 0.32 -0.40
N ASN A 63 30.18 0.52 -0.31
CA ASN A 63 31.01 -0.07 0.74
C ASN A 63 30.65 0.50 2.11
N LEU A 64 30.40 1.81 2.19
CA LEU A 64 29.94 2.45 3.42
C LEU A 64 28.56 1.93 3.85
N ILE A 65 27.59 1.84 2.93
CA ILE A 65 26.26 1.29 3.22
C ILE A 65 26.37 -0.14 3.75
N ARG A 66 27.17 -1.00 3.10
CA ARG A 66 27.39 -2.38 3.54
C ARG A 66 28.04 -2.45 4.92
N LYS A 67 29.03 -1.60 5.19
CA LYS A 67 29.69 -1.49 6.51
C LYS A 67 28.69 -1.11 7.60
N LEU A 68 27.87 -0.09 7.39
CA LEU A 68 26.88 0.37 8.36
C LEU A 68 25.79 -0.69 8.59
N LYS A 69 25.34 -1.40 7.55
CA LYS A 69 24.45 -2.56 7.68
C LYS A 69 25.06 -3.69 8.52
N LYS A 70 26.36 -3.98 8.34
CA LYS A 70 27.09 -4.96 9.15
C LYS A 70 27.15 -4.58 10.63
N GLN A 71 27.16 -3.28 10.94
CA GLN A 71 27.10 -2.76 12.31
C GLN A 71 25.70 -2.77 12.93
N GLY A 72 24.68 -3.27 12.21
CA GLY A 72 23.30 -3.33 12.71
C GLY A 72 22.58 -1.99 12.73
N LYS A 73 23.08 -0.99 12.01
CA LYS A 73 22.43 0.32 11.88
C LYS A 73 21.08 0.21 11.17
N SER A 74 20.09 0.93 11.69
CA SER A 74 18.79 1.09 11.04
C SER A 74 18.91 1.84 9.73
N GLU A 75 17.91 1.73 8.86
CA GLU A 75 17.91 2.44 7.57
C GLU A 75 18.05 3.94 7.72
N ASP A 76 17.34 4.55 8.68
CA ASP A 76 17.40 5.99 8.91
C ASP A 76 18.80 6.39 9.42
N GLU A 77 19.42 5.61 10.32
CA GLU A 77 20.81 5.85 10.74
C GLU A 77 21.79 5.76 9.57
N ILE A 78 21.60 4.79 8.66
CA ILE A 78 22.43 4.66 7.45
C ILE A 78 22.28 5.89 6.57
N VAL A 79 21.05 6.37 6.34
CA VAL A 79 20.77 7.58 5.55
C VAL A 79 21.55 8.77 6.12
N PHE A 80 21.30 9.13 7.39
CA PHE A 80 21.90 10.34 7.98
C PHE A 80 23.42 10.21 8.13
N LYS A 81 23.94 8.99 8.36
CA LYS A 81 25.40 8.78 8.42
C LYS A 81 26.05 8.91 7.04
N VAL A 82 25.48 8.32 5.99
CA VAL A 82 26.02 8.46 4.63
C VAL A 82 25.95 9.91 4.16
N VAL A 83 24.82 10.58 4.38
CA VAL A 83 24.66 12.02 4.10
C VAL A 83 25.72 12.84 4.82
N SER A 84 25.98 12.56 6.09
CA SER A 84 27.03 13.21 6.87
C SER A 84 28.42 13.01 6.25
N GLU A 85 28.78 11.79 5.86
CA GLU A 85 30.11 11.48 5.31
C GLU A 85 30.34 12.14 3.94
N ILE A 86 29.28 12.31 3.13
CA ILE A 86 29.33 13.09 1.88
C ILE A 86 29.60 14.57 2.18
N LEU A 87 28.88 15.14 3.15
CA LEU A 87 29.05 16.54 3.53
C LEU A 87 30.42 16.83 4.15
N ASP A 88 30.95 15.87 4.93
CA ASP A 88 32.28 15.93 5.56
C ASP A 88 33.43 15.68 4.57
N GLU A 89 33.16 15.56 3.26
CA GLU A 89 34.14 15.28 2.18
C GLU A 89 34.93 13.97 2.37
N LYS A 90 34.38 13.04 3.15
CA LYS A 90 34.97 11.70 3.34
C LYS A 90 34.55 10.70 2.27
N LEU A 91 33.55 11.07 1.46
CA LEU A 91 32.98 10.21 0.44
C LEU A 91 32.63 11.01 -0.82
N GLY A 92 33.30 10.68 -1.93
CA GLY A 92 33.18 11.38 -3.20
C GLY A 92 33.97 12.69 -3.25
N ALA A 93 34.34 13.13 -4.45
CA ALA A 93 34.96 14.43 -4.69
C ALA A 93 33.94 15.31 -5.43
N PHE A 94 33.71 16.53 -4.91
CA PHE A 94 32.76 17.49 -5.47
C PHE A 94 33.44 18.84 -5.64
N GLU A 95 33.16 19.52 -6.76
CA GLU A 95 33.78 20.80 -7.10
C GLU A 95 33.13 21.98 -6.34
N SER A 96 31.83 21.88 -6.03
CA SER A 96 31.06 22.93 -5.38
C SER A 96 30.28 22.44 -4.16
N LEU A 97 29.89 23.37 -3.28
CA LEU A 97 29.00 23.08 -2.15
C LEU A 97 27.62 22.61 -2.65
N GLU A 98 27.13 23.24 -3.73
CA GLU A 98 25.86 22.94 -4.38
C GLU A 98 25.82 21.49 -4.86
N ASP A 99 26.86 21.02 -5.58
CA ASP A 99 26.94 19.64 -6.08
C ASP A 99 26.95 18.63 -4.93
N ARG A 100 27.68 18.95 -3.86
CA ARG A 100 27.77 18.11 -2.66
C ARG A 100 26.45 18.04 -1.90
N VAL A 101 25.76 19.17 -1.72
CA VAL A 101 24.44 19.27 -1.10
C VAL A 101 23.41 18.49 -1.93
N GLU A 102 23.40 18.69 -3.25
CA GLU A 102 22.52 17.96 -4.15
C GLU A 102 22.76 16.45 -4.07
N ARG A 103 24.03 16.01 -4.15
CA ARG A 103 24.37 14.60 -4.08
C ARG A 103 23.99 13.98 -2.75
N ALA A 104 24.28 14.65 -1.63
CA ALA A 104 23.92 14.20 -0.29
C ALA A 104 22.42 13.91 -0.18
N ILE A 105 21.56 14.84 -0.62
CA ILE A 105 20.10 14.67 -0.54
C ILE A 105 19.62 13.54 -1.44
N ARG A 106 20.10 13.46 -2.69
CA ARG A 106 19.73 12.39 -3.64
C ARG A 106 20.14 11.02 -3.12
N VAL A 107 21.34 10.87 -2.55
CA VAL A 107 21.82 9.61 -1.97
C VAL A 107 21.00 9.21 -0.75
N GLY A 108 20.71 10.14 0.16
CA GLY A 108 19.86 9.87 1.31
C GLY A 108 18.47 9.37 0.89
N LEU A 109 17.87 10.02 -0.12
CA LEU A 109 16.59 9.60 -0.68
C LEU A 109 16.68 8.24 -1.38
N ALA A 110 17.78 7.96 -2.08
CA ALA A 110 18.02 6.69 -2.76
C ALA A 110 18.10 5.50 -1.80
N ILE A 111 18.82 5.69 -0.69
CA ILE A 111 18.92 4.68 0.37
C ILE A 111 17.52 4.38 0.91
N LYS A 112 16.72 5.42 1.19
CA LYS A 112 15.36 5.23 1.73
C LYS A 112 14.39 4.59 0.75
N THR A 113 14.50 4.95 -0.52
CA THR A 113 13.69 4.36 -1.60
C THR A 113 14.21 2.99 -2.06
N MET A 114 15.17 2.41 -1.34
CA MET A 114 15.82 1.15 -1.67
C MET A 114 16.50 1.11 -3.05
N GLY A 115 16.70 2.26 -3.68
CA GLY A 115 17.16 2.40 -5.06
C GLY A 115 16.24 1.72 -6.09
N VAL A 116 14.95 1.55 -5.79
CA VAL A 116 14.00 0.84 -6.68
C VAL A 116 12.98 1.77 -7.36
N VAL A 117 12.95 3.05 -7.01
CA VAL A 117 12.04 4.03 -7.61
C VAL A 117 12.83 5.18 -8.24
N SER A 118 12.25 5.85 -9.24
CA SER A 118 12.91 6.96 -9.94
C SER A 118 12.91 8.28 -9.14
N ALA A 119 12.26 8.35 -7.99
CA ALA A 119 12.11 9.58 -7.20
C ALA A 119 13.41 10.33 -6.90
N PRO A 120 14.55 9.68 -6.56
CA PRO A 120 15.81 10.40 -6.37
C PRO A 120 16.39 11.04 -7.62
N LEU A 121 15.97 10.60 -8.82
CA LEU A 121 16.45 11.10 -10.11
C LEU A 121 15.43 12.04 -10.75
N GLU A 122 14.20 11.56 -10.92
CA GLU A 122 13.13 12.26 -11.62
C GLU A 122 12.24 13.07 -10.68
N GLY A 123 12.04 12.62 -9.44
CA GLY A 123 11.09 13.20 -8.48
C GLY A 123 11.54 14.52 -7.87
N ILE A 124 12.86 14.75 -7.81
CA ILE A 124 13.48 16.03 -7.49
C ILE A 124 14.19 16.50 -8.75
N SER A 125 13.65 17.52 -9.42
CA SER A 125 14.22 18.04 -10.66
C SER A 125 15.48 18.87 -10.38
N LYS A 126 15.48 19.70 -9.33
CA LYS A 126 16.60 20.56 -8.95
C LYS A 126 16.70 20.74 -7.43
N ILE A 127 17.91 20.97 -6.93
CA ILE A 127 18.18 21.38 -5.55
C ILE A 127 19.05 22.63 -5.64
N LEU A 128 18.56 23.76 -5.10
CA LEU A 128 19.21 25.05 -5.26
C LEU A 128 19.42 25.74 -3.91
N ILE A 129 20.58 26.36 -3.73
CA ILE A 129 20.81 27.37 -2.69
C ILE A 129 20.40 28.71 -3.30
N ARG A 130 19.30 29.28 -2.80
CA ARG A 130 18.70 30.52 -3.31
C ARG A 130 18.90 31.64 -2.32
N LYS A 131 18.81 32.89 -2.79
CA LYS A 131 18.82 34.08 -1.95
C LYS A 131 17.44 34.71 -1.87
N ASP A 132 17.07 35.20 -0.69
CA ASP A 132 15.86 35.99 -0.53
C ASP A 132 16.06 37.45 -0.96
N GLN A 133 15.00 38.26 -0.85
CA GLN A 133 15.06 39.69 -1.16
C GLN A 133 16.03 40.47 -0.27
N GLN A 134 16.41 39.93 0.89
CA GLN A 134 17.36 40.50 1.84
C GLN A 134 18.78 39.93 1.63
N GLY A 135 18.96 39.04 0.64
CA GLY A 135 20.24 38.38 0.34
C GLY A 135 20.54 37.16 1.21
N ASN A 136 19.65 36.74 2.12
CA ASN A 136 19.88 35.55 2.96
C ASN A 136 19.71 34.28 2.13
N GLU A 137 20.65 33.35 2.30
CA GLU A 137 20.60 32.05 1.64
C GLU A 137 19.61 31.09 2.29
N TYR A 138 18.95 30.26 1.49
CA TYR A 138 18.09 29.16 1.94
C TYR A 138 18.11 28.01 0.92
N LEU A 139 17.79 26.81 1.39
CA LEU A 139 17.72 25.62 0.55
C LEU A 139 16.32 25.43 -0.06
N SER A 140 16.26 25.18 -1.37
CA SER A 140 15.03 24.98 -2.14
C SER A 140 15.07 23.67 -2.94
N LEU A 141 14.02 22.87 -2.80
CA LEU A 141 13.86 21.58 -3.48
C LEU A 141 12.74 21.67 -4.51
N TYR A 142 13.08 21.42 -5.78
CA TYR A 142 12.11 21.41 -6.87
C TYR A 142 11.58 20.00 -7.07
N PHE A 143 10.32 19.79 -6.70
CA PHE A 143 9.64 18.51 -6.87
C PHE A 143 8.85 18.43 -8.17
N SER A 144 8.80 17.24 -8.75
CA SER A 144 8.03 16.92 -9.95
C SER A 144 7.00 15.81 -9.67
N GLY A 145 6.05 15.59 -10.60
CA GLY A 145 5.01 14.55 -10.45
C GLY A 145 5.53 13.14 -10.12
N PRO A 146 6.65 12.65 -10.72
CA PRO A 146 7.28 11.38 -10.37
C PRO A 146 7.58 11.17 -8.87
N ILE A 147 7.66 12.22 -8.03
CA ILE A 147 7.86 12.07 -6.58
C ILE A 147 6.77 11.19 -5.93
N ARG A 148 5.58 11.11 -6.53
CA ARG A 148 4.48 10.24 -6.07
C ARG A 148 4.91 8.77 -5.92
N ALA A 149 5.84 8.31 -6.76
CA ALA A 149 6.35 6.94 -6.73
C ALA A 149 7.19 6.63 -5.48
N ALA A 150 7.76 7.63 -4.81
CA ALA A 150 8.51 7.45 -3.56
C ALA A 150 7.61 7.00 -2.40
N GLY A 151 6.31 7.31 -2.49
CA GLY A 151 5.37 7.26 -1.37
C GLY A 151 5.52 8.45 -0.42
N GLY A 152 4.43 8.76 0.31
CA GLY A 152 4.35 9.95 1.16
C GLY A 152 5.43 10.02 2.24
N THR A 153 5.75 8.89 2.89
CA THR A 153 6.78 8.89 3.96
C THR A 153 8.16 9.26 3.43
N THR A 154 8.52 8.74 2.26
CA THR A 154 9.83 8.98 1.67
C THR A 154 9.92 10.38 1.07
N ALA A 155 8.82 10.87 0.46
CA ALA A 155 8.69 12.26 0.03
C ALA A 155 8.80 13.26 1.20
N ALA A 156 8.18 12.96 2.35
CA ALA A 156 8.36 13.76 3.55
C ALA A 156 9.80 13.69 4.09
N LEU A 157 10.43 12.51 4.02
CA LEU A 157 11.80 12.32 4.49
C LEU A 157 12.81 13.13 3.66
N SER A 158 12.59 13.36 2.36
CA SER A 158 13.52 14.21 1.60
C SER A 158 13.60 15.63 2.15
N VAL A 159 12.50 16.16 2.70
CA VAL A 159 12.47 17.47 3.38
C VAL A 159 13.24 17.41 4.71
N LEU A 160 13.12 16.31 5.46
CA LEU A 160 13.86 16.11 6.70
C LEU A 160 15.38 15.94 6.46
N ILE A 161 15.75 15.20 5.42
CA ILE A 161 17.15 15.06 4.98
C ILE A 161 17.69 16.42 4.54
N ALA A 162 16.92 17.19 3.76
CA ALA A 162 17.30 18.53 3.34
C ALA A 162 17.52 19.49 4.52
N ASP A 163 16.68 19.42 5.56
CA ASP A 163 16.87 20.20 6.79
C ASP A 163 18.15 19.80 7.57
N PHE A 164 18.47 18.50 7.61
CA PHE A 164 19.74 18.06 8.18
C PHE A 164 20.93 18.56 7.35
N VAL A 165 20.85 18.46 6.02
CA VAL A 165 21.90 18.91 5.09
C VAL A 165 22.12 20.41 5.21
N ARG A 166 21.05 21.23 5.16
CA ARG A 166 21.17 22.68 5.27
C ARG A 166 21.79 23.09 6.60
N LYS A 167 21.39 22.47 7.72
CA LYS A 167 21.94 22.78 9.04
C LYS A 167 23.44 22.45 9.11
N LYS A 168 23.85 21.30 8.57
CA LYS A 168 25.25 20.87 8.54
C LYS A 168 26.12 21.67 7.58
N SER A 169 25.54 22.19 6.49
CA SER A 169 26.20 23.07 5.52
C SER A 169 26.11 24.57 5.88
N ASN A 170 25.64 24.92 7.09
CA ASN A 170 25.45 26.30 7.56
C ASN A 170 24.53 27.16 6.67
N ILE A 171 23.59 26.54 5.95
CA ILE A 171 22.59 27.24 5.16
C ILE A 171 21.44 27.67 6.10
N PRO A 172 21.07 28.97 6.11
CA PRO A 172 20.00 29.48 6.95
C PRO A 172 18.61 28.83 6.71
N ILE A 173 17.71 29.03 7.68
CA ILE A 173 16.35 28.48 7.63
C ILE A 173 15.49 29.24 6.60
N TYR A 174 14.71 28.50 5.81
CA TYR A 174 13.68 29.09 4.97
C TYR A 174 12.58 29.72 5.85
N LYS A 175 12.12 30.92 5.44
CA LYS A 175 10.98 31.61 6.05
C LYS A 175 9.95 31.90 4.98
N ALA A 176 8.79 31.24 5.09
CA ALA A 176 7.68 31.44 4.18
C ALA A 176 7.02 32.80 4.37
N THR A 177 6.68 33.47 3.27
CA THR A 177 5.86 34.69 3.28
C THR A 177 4.36 34.34 3.33
N GLU A 178 3.50 35.26 3.75
CA GLU A 178 2.04 35.04 3.70
C GLU A 178 1.53 34.77 2.28
N GLY A 179 2.18 35.36 1.26
CA GLY A 179 1.88 35.07 -0.14
C GLY A 179 2.17 33.62 -0.51
N GLU A 180 3.32 33.08 -0.10
CA GLU A 180 3.69 31.67 -0.33
C GLU A 180 2.80 30.70 0.44
N ILE A 181 2.43 31.06 1.67
CA ILE A 181 1.49 30.28 2.49
C ILE A 181 0.12 30.23 1.80
N GLY A 182 -0.41 31.38 1.39
CA GLY A 182 -1.68 31.47 0.67
C GLY A 182 -1.64 30.72 -0.66
N ARG A 183 -0.52 30.83 -1.39
CA ARG A 183 -0.27 30.10 -2.64
C ARG A 183 -0.36 28.59 -2.45
N PHE A 184 0.20 28.05 -1.38
CA PHE A 184 0.11 26.61 -1.10
C PHE A 184 -1.31 26.17 -0.75
N VAL A 185 -2.09 26.98 -0.03
CA VAL A 185 -3.50 26.68 0.24
C VAL A 185 -4.27 26.60 -1.08
N GLU A 186 -4.11 27.58 -1.96
CA GLU A 186 -4.76 27.59 -3.27
C GLU A 186 -4.31 26.39 -4.14
N GLU A 187 -2.99 26.17 -4.27
CA GLU A 187 -2.44 25.08 -5.08
C GLU A 187 -2.90 23.71 -4.59
N VAL A 188 -2.85 23.43 -3.28
CA VAL A 188 -3.26 22.11 -2.75
C VAL A 188 -4.74 21.85 -3.01
N LYS A 189 -5.59 22.87 -2.83
CA LYS A 189 -7.04 22.73 -3.05
C LYS A 189 -7.41 22.59 -4.52
N LEU A 190 -6.75 23.31 -5.42
CA LEU A 190 -6.95 23.15 -6.86
C LEU A 190 -6.41 21.81 -7.35
N TYR A 191 -5.21 21.44 -6.89
CA TYR A 191 -4.58 20.19 -7.28
C TYR A 191 -5.40 18.98 -6.82
N ASP A 192 -6.00 18.98 -5.62
CA ASP A 192 -6.86 17.89 -5.15
C ASP A 192 -8.10 17.67 -6.03
N ARG A 193 -8.63 18.75 -6.62
CA ARG A 193 -9.76 18.65 -7.57
C ARG A 193 -9.35 17.98 -8.87
N LEU A 194 -8.13 18.22 -9.34
CA LEU A 194 -7.58 17.61 -10.56
C LEU A 194 -7.08 16.19 -10.33
N ILE A 195 -6.26 16.02 -9.29
CA ILE A 195 -5.55 14.81 -8.93
C ILE A 195 -5.81 14.57 -7.44
N HIS A 196 -6.84 13.77 -7.18
CA HIS A 196 -7.27 13.43 -5.82
C HIS A 196 -6.08 13.02 -4.93
N LEU A 197 -5.87 13.83 -3.90
CA LEU A 197 -4.85 13.68 -2.88
C LEU A 197 -5.27 12.61 -1.87
N GLN A 198 -4.29 12.08 -1.14
CA GLN A 198 -4.52 11.02 -0.18
C GLN A 198 -5.05 11.53 1.15
N TYR A 199 -4.76 12.77 1.50
CA TYR A 199 -5.12 13.33 2.79
C TYR A 199 -6.03 14.52 2.58
N PRO A 200 -7.27 14.50 3.10
CA PRO A 200 -8.18 15.64 3.00
C PRO A 200 -7.76 16.71 4.01
N SER A 201 -6.64 17.39 3.76
CA SER A 201 -6.10 18.41 4.66
C SER A 201 -7.01 19.63 4.72
N SER A 202 -7.14 20.24 5.89
CA SER A 202 -7.79 21.55 6.00
C SER A 202 -6.87 22.70 5.58
N ASN A 203 -7.45 23.89 5.40
CA ASN A 203 -6.68 25.10 5.10
C ASN A 203 -5.72 25.44 6.25
N ASP A 204 -6.17 25.25 7.50
CA ASP A 204 -5.37 25.53 8.69
C ASP A 204 -4.19 24.57 8.84
N GLU A 205 -4.37 23.29 8.51
CA GLU A 205 -3.27 22.32 8.47
C GLU A 205 -2.21 22.74 7.45
N ILE A 206 -2.62 23.12 6.23
CA ILE A 206 -1.71 23.56 5.17
C ILE A 206 -0.96 24.82 5.60
N ARG A 207 -1.67 25.84 6.08
CA ARG A 207 -1.06 27.11 6.54
C ARG A 207 -0.07 26.87 7.66
N TYR A 208 -0.46 26.06 8.65
CA TYR A 208 0.38 25.74 9.79
C TYR A 208 1.66 25.02 9.36
N ALA A 209 1.56 24.04 8.46
CA ALA A 209 2.74 23.32 7.98
C ALA A 209 3.70 24.21 7.21
N VAL A 210 3.23 24.96 6.21
CA VAL A 210 4.09 25.80 5.36
C VAL A 210 4.85 26.84 6.18
N LYS A 211 4.20 27.42 7.20
CA LYS A 211 4.82 28.41 8.10
C LYS A 211 6.00 27.85 8.91
N HIS A 212 6.07 26.54 9.14
CA HIS A 212 7.09 25.90 9.98
C HIS A 212 8.11 25.07 9.18
N LEU A 213 8.05 25.08 7.85
CA LEU A 213 9.01 24.35 7.03
C LEU A 213 10.40 25.00 7.12
N PRO A 214 11.47 24.23 7.39
CA PRO A 214 12.82 24.77 7.50
C PRO A 214 13.55 24.90 6.15
N VAL A 215 12.99 24.30 5.10
CA VAL A 215 13.48 24.35 3.71
C VAL A 215 12.30 24.65 2.78
N GLU A 216 12.57 25.28 1.63
CA GLU A 216 11.52 25.59 0.67
C GLU A 216 11.13 24.31 -0.10
N ILE A 217 9.84 23.95 -0.03
CA ILE A 217 9.23 22.99 -0.95
C ILE A 217 8.81 23.78 -2.20
N ASN A 218 9.43 23.51 -3.34
CA ASN A 218 9.14 24.16 -4.62
C ASN A 218 8.91 23.09 -5.70
N GLY A 219 8.76 23.48 -6.96
CA GLY A 219 8.58 22.50 -8.04
C GLY A 219 8.29 23.08 -9.40
N ASP A 220 8.45 22.23 -10.41
CA ASP A 220 8.06 22.56 -11.79
C ASP A 220 6.53 22.55 -11.92
N SER A 221 6.00 23.32 -12.88
CA SER A 221 4.59 23.24 -13.27
C SER A 221 4.30 21.83 -13.80
N THR A 222 3.33 21.16 -13.19
CA THR A 222 2.88 19.82 -13.63
C THR A 222 1.53 19.86 -14.32
N GLU A 223 0.68 20.84 -13.97
CA GLU A 223 -0.64 21.02 -14.57
C GLU A 223 -0.72 22.34 -15.35
N ASN A 224 -1.65 22.41 -16.29
CA ASN A 224 -1.86 23.61 -17.11
C ASN A 224 -2.74 24.66 -16.43
N GLU A 225 -3.45 24.33 -15.36
CA GLU A 225 -4.29 25.27 -14.62
C GLU A 225 -3.44 26.36 -13.96
N GLU A 226 -3.95 27.59 -14.02
CA GLU A 226 -3.33 28.77 -13.43
C GLU A 226 -3.93 29.10 -12.06
N ILE A 227 -3.10 29.73 -11.24
CA ILE A 227 -3.41 30.28 -9.93
C ILE A 227 -4.04 31.66 -10.11
N SER A 228 -5.01 31.97 -9.26
CA SER A 228 -5.81 33.18 -9.32
C SER A 228 -5.31 34.24 -8.35
N ALA A 229 -5.19 33.93 -7.06
CA ALA A 229 -4.96 34.95 -6.03
C ALA A 229 -3.47 35.26 -5.80
N PHE A 230 -2.61 34.24 -5.82
CA PHE A 230 -1.19 34.38 -5.46
C PHE A 230 -0.25 34.24 -6.67
N ARG A 231 -0.39 35.14 -7.64
CA ARG A 231 0.41 35.18 -8.88
C ARG A 231 1.72 35.96 -8.69
N ASP A 232 2.68 35.69 -9.57
CA ASP A 232 3.93 36.45 -9.77
C ASP A 232 4.74 36.63 -8.47
N LEU A 233 4.75 35.59 -7.63
CA LEU A 233 5.51 35.59 -6.38
C LEU A 233 7.03 35.52 -6.68
N PRO A 234 7.87 36.35 -6.04
CA PRO A 234 9.30 36.48 -6.38
C PRO A 234 10.11 35.18 -6.38
N ARG A 235 9.72 34.19 -5.56
CA ARG A 235 10.42 32.91 -5.41
C ARG A 235 9.76 31.75 -6.17
N ILE A 236 8.69 32.01 -6.93
CA ILE A 236 7.94 31.00 -7.65
C ILE A 236 7.91 31.36 -9.13
N GLU A 237 8.64 30.62 -9.96
CA GLU A 237 8.86 30.91 -11.39
C GLU A 237 7.65 30.63 -12.28
N THR A 238 6.52 30.23 -11.70
CA THR A 238 5.33 29.83 -12.46
C THR A 238 4.03 30.26 -11.78
N ASN A 239 3.03 30.60 -12.59
CA ASN A 239 1.66 30.82 -12.14
C ASN A 239 0.78 29.58 -12.29
N LYS A 240 1.37 28.43 -12.61
CA LYS A 240 0.66 27.15 -12.73
C LYS A 240 0.86 26.27 -11.50
N ILE A 241 0.02 25.24 -11.37
CA ILE A 241 0.07 24.30 -10.24
C ILE A 241 1.37 23.47 -10.26
N ARG A 242 2.03 23.42 -9.11
CA ARG A 242 3.24 22.62 -8.83
C ARG A 242 2.87 21.33 -8.12
N GLY A 243 2.34 20.35 -8.85
CA GLY A 243 1.77 19.13 -8.26
C GLY A 243 2.76 18.30 -7.43
N GLY A 244 4.05 18.29 -7.80
CA GLY A 244 5.10 17.66 -6.99
C GLY A 244 5.21 18.26 -5.58
N ALA A 245 5.17 19.60 -5.48
CA ALA A 245 5.18 20.31 -4.21
C ALA A 245 3.92 20.01 -3.38
N CYS A 246 2.74 20.01 -4.01
CA CYS A 246 1.48 19.65 -3.35
C CYS A 246 1.51 18.23 -2.77
N LEU A 247 2.05 17.25 -3.51
CA LEU A 247 2.18 15.86 -3.05
C LEU A 247 3.11 15.74 -1.84
N VAL A 248 4.26 16.40 -1.86
CA VAL A 248 5.23 16.34 -0.75
C VAL A 248 4.66 16.98 0.51
N LEU A 249 4.01 18.14 0.38
CA LEU A 249 3.38 18.81 1.51
C LEU A 249 2.20 18.01 2.07
N ASN A 250 1.24 17.66 1.22
CA ASN A 250 -0.02 17.07 1.66
C ASN A 250 0.06 15.57 1.95
N ASP A 251 0.44 14.78 0.94
CA ASP A 251 0.51 13.32 1.06
C ASP A 251 1.79 12.86 1.78
N GLY A 252 2.77 13.76 1.92
CA GLY A 252 3.98 13.56 2.71
C GLY A 252 3.86 14.16 4.11
N ILE A 253 4.21 15.44 4.27
CA ILE A 253 4.37 16.10 5.58
C ILE A 253 3.10 15.99 6.44
N LEU A 254 1.94 16.39 5.91
CA LEU A 254 0.67 16.37 6.66
C LEU A 254 0.22 14.95 6.96
N LEU A 255 0.05 14.11 5.94
CA LEU A 255 -0.41 12.73 6.09
C LEU A 255 0.50 11.88 6.98
N LYS A 256 1.81 12.11 6.94
CA LYS A 256 2.83 11.30 7.64
C LYS A 256 3.43 11.99 8.85
N ALA A 257 2.84 13.08 9.34
CA ALA A 257 3.35 13.88 10.46
C ALA A 257 3.76 13.03 11.68
N ALA A 258 2.93 12.06 12.07
CA ALA A 258 3.21 11.20 13.23
C ALA A 258 4.45 10.29 13.04
N LYS A 259 4.67 9.80 11.81
CA LYS A 259 5.82 8.95 11.47
C LYS A 259 7.07 9.80 11.28
N LEU A 260 6.93 10.95 10.61
CA LEU A 260 8.01 11.91 10.42
C LEU A 260 8.56 12.42 11.75
N HIS A 261 7.69 12.75 12.70
CA HIS A 261 8.07 13.14 14.06
C HIS A 261 8.85 12.04 14.79
N LYS A 262 8.43 10.77 14.66
CA LYS A 262 9.15 9.63 15.25
C LYS A 262 10.57 9.51 14.67
N ILE A 263 10.72 9.68 13.35
CA ILE A 263 12.02 9.64 12.69
C ILE A 263 12.89 10.81 13.16
N ALA A 264 12.35 12.04 13.17
CA ALA A 264 13.07 13.22 13.64
C ALA A 264 13.59 13.04 15.08
N LYS A 265 12.74 12.54 15.99
CA LYS A 265 13.15 12.24 17.37
C LYS A 265 14.22 11.15 17.46
N ASN A 266 14.06 10.05 16.71
CA ASN A 266 15.02 8.94 16.73
C ASN A 266 16.39 9.35 16.19
N MET A 267 16.43 10.30 15.24
CA MET A 267 17.66 10.81 14.62
C MET A 267 18.15 12.10 15.31
N SER A 268 17.58 12.48 16.46
CA SER A 268 17.93 13.69 17.22
C SER A 268 17.90 14.98 16.39
N LEU A 269 16.91 15.10 15.51
CA LEU A 269 16.70 16.29 14.68
C LEU A 269 15.77 17.28 15.39
N GLU A 270 16.33 18.42 15.78
CA GLU A 270 15.62 19.53 16.43
C GLU A 270 14.71 20.29 15.45
N GLY A 271 13.67 20.96 15.96
CA GLY A 271 12.84 21.87 15.16
C GLY A 271 11.60 21.24 14.50
N TRP A 272 11.30 19.96 14.79
CA TRP A 272 10.17 19.22 14.19
C TRP A 272 9.01 18.89 15.16
N ASP A 273 9.05 19.37 16.40
CA ASP A 273 8.00 19.12 17.40
C ASP A 273 6.62 19.70 17.01
N TRP A 274 6.61 20.69 16.11
CA TRP A 274 5.37 21.28 15.58
C TRP A 274 4.49 20.26 14.86
N LEU A 275 5.05 19.16 14.33
CA LEU A 275 4.28 18.07 13.71
C LEU A 275 3.26 17.44 14.68
N ILE A 276 3.51 17.46 16.00
CA ILE A 276 2.55 16.96 16.99
C ILE A 276 1.29 17.84 17.02
N LYS A 277 1.43 19.15 16.81
CA LYS A 277 0.34 20.11 16.89
C LYS A 277 -0.65 19.97 15.73
N LEU A 278 -0.22 19.46 14.56
CA LEU A 278 -1.09 19.16 13.42
C LEU A 278 -2.25 18.22 13.81
N LYS A 279 -2.01 17.21 14.67
CA LYS A 279 -3.07 16.32 15.15
C LYS A 279 -4.17 17.05 15.90
N LYS A 280 -3.82 18.08 16.67
CA LYS A 280 -4.78 18.88 17.44
C LYS A 280 -5.61 19.78 16.54
N ILE A 281 -5.00 20.34 15.49
CA ILE A 281 -5.69 21.15 14.47
C ILE A 281 -6.73 20.28 13.75
N ALA A 282 -6.33 19.09 13.28
CA ALA A 282 -7.22 18.16 12.59
C ALA A 282 -8.46 17.74 13.42
N ILE A 283 -8.32 17.54 14.74
CA ILE A 283 -9.44 17.12 15.60
C ILE A 283 -10.44 18.27 15.87
N LYS A 284 -9.98 19.53 15.88
CA LYS A 284 -10.83 20.68 16.18
C LYS A 284 -11.85 20.97 15.08
N GLU A 285 -11.53 20.69 13.83
CA GLU A 285 -12.45 20.87 12.70
C GLU A 285 -13.42 19.69 12.48
N GLU A 286 -13.12 18.50 13.01
CA GLU A 286 -13.96 17.29 12.86
C GLU A 286 -15.18 17.25 13.79
N LYS A 287 -15.35 18.21 14.71
CA LYS A 287 -16.53 18.29 15.60
C LYS A 287 -17.49 19.41 15.14
N PRO A 288 -18.66 19.09 14.56
CA PRO A 288 -19.79 20.00 14.61
C PRO A 288 -20.23 20.17 16.07
N GLU A 289 -20.52 21.39 16.50
CA GLU A 289 -20.86 21.81 17.87
C GLU A 289 -22.17 21.24 18.46
N LYS A 290 -22.69 20.09 18.01
CA LYS A 290 -23.90 19.50 18.60
C LYS A 290 -23.63 18.10 19.16
N GLU A 291 -23.90 18.01 20.47
CA GLU A 291 -23.95 16.82 21.34
C GLU A 291 -22.63 16.38 22.00
N VAL A 292 -22.24 17.12 23.04
CA VAL A 292 -21.62 16.52 24.24
C VAL A 292 -22.52 16.82 25.43
N LYS A 293 -23.56 16.00 25.63
CA LYS A 293 -24.14 15.86 26.96
C LYS A 293 -23.19 14.99 27.78
N LYS A 294 -22.58 15.62 28.78
CA LYS A 294 -21.80 14.99 29.86
C LYS A 294 -22.55 13.78 30.42
N ARG A 295 -21.94 12.59 30.32
CA ARG A 295 -22.11 11.54 31.32
C ARG A 295 -20.83 11.54 32.14
N GLU A 296 -20.93 12.08 33.34
CA GLU A 296 -19.86 12.06 34.35
C GLU A 296 -19.88 10.71 35.10
N ASN A 297 -18.69 10.27 35.49
CA ASN A 297 -18.36 9.25 36.49
C ASN A 297 -18.57 7.77 36.11
N ILE A 298 -17.51 7.14 35.59
CA ILE A 298 -16.87 5.88 36.04
C ILE A 298 -15.42 5.97 35.52
N GLU A 299 -14.44 5.42 36.24
CA GLU A 299 -13.02 5.37 35.86
C GLU A 299 -12.81 4.71 34.48
N GLU A 300 -12.91 5.48 33.40
CA GLU A 300 -12.85 4.95 32.04
C GLU A 300 -11.39 4.75 31.59
N GLU A 301 -11.04 3.48 31.29
CA GLU A 301 -10.02 3.14 30.31
C GLU A 301 -10.08 4.13 29.15
N LYS A 302 -8.96 4.78 28.81
CA LYS A 302 -8.86 5.81 27.75
C LYS A 302 -9.47 5.31 26.42
N LYS A 303 -10.78 5.46 26.23
CA LYS A 303 -11.51 5.06 25.03
C LYS A 303 -10.92 5.81 23.85
N ILE A 304 -10.45 5.06 22.87
CA ILE A 304 -9.75 5.66 21.74
C ILE A 304 -10.78 6.31 20.81
N ALA A 305 -10.66 7.61 20.58
CA ALA A 305 -11.63 8.39 19.82
C ALA A 305 -11.82 7.87 18.38
N PRO A 306 -13.06 7.77 17.87
CA PRO A 306 -13.34 7.35 16.49
C PRO A 306 -12.66 8.25 15.44
N ASN A 307 -12.27 7.68 14.30
CA ASN A 307 -11.64 8.41 13.20
C ASN A 307 -12.53 8.40 11.94
N PHE A 308 -12.95 9.58 11.48
CA PHE A 308 -13.87 9.74 10.35
C PHE A 308 -13.17 9.91 8.99
N LYS A 309 -11.84 10.08 8.96
CA LYS A 309 -11.10 10.35 7.71
C LYS A 309 -11.20 9.25 6.65
N TYR A 310 -11.46 8.00 7.05
CA TYR A 310 -11.59 6.94 6.06
C TYR A 310 -12.93 6.98 5.32
N ILE A 311 -13.96 7.69 5.82
CA ILE A 311 -15.26 7.85 5.14
C ILE A 311 -15.42 9.20 4.44
N THR A 312 -14.44 10.10 4.51
CA THR A 312 -14.45 11.31 3.67
C THR A 312 -14.29 10.92 2.20
N ASP A 313 -14.93 11.67 1.31
CA ASP A 313 -14.87 11.51 -0.15
C ASP A 313 -15.29 10.11 -0.62
N ILE A 314 -16.54 9.75 -0.35
CA ILE A 314 -17.17 8.53 -0.86
C ILE A 314 -17.38 8.70 -2.37
N ILE A 315 -16.66 7.91 -3.15
CA ILE A 315 -16.84 7.82 -4.60
C ILE A 315 -18.02 6.89 -4.87
N ALA A 316 -18.89 7.26 -5.82
CA ALA A 316 -19.98 6.41 -6.28
C ALA A 316 -19.48 4.99 -6.62
N GLY A 317 -20.22 3.97 -6.18
CA GLY A 317 -19.83 2.56 -6.35
C GLY A 317 -18.81 2.03 -5.34
N ARG A 318 -18.44 2.80 -4.30
CA ARG A 318 -17.58 2.34 -3.21
C ARG A 318 -18.35 2.31 -1.88
N PRO A 319 -18.96 1.17 -1.51
CA PRO A 319 -19.80 1.09 -0.33
C PRO A 319 -19.02 1.33 0.96
N VAL A 320 -19.71 1.89 1.96
CA VAL A 320 -19.26 1.92 3.36
C VAL A 320 -19.82 0.67 4.03
N PHE A 321 -18.94 -0.15 4.59
CA PHE A 321 -19.33 -1.40 5.23
C PHE A 321 -19.65 -1.20 6.71
N SER A 322 -18.95 -0.29 7.39
CA SER A 322 -19.28 0.10 8.76
C SER A 322 -18.77 1.51 9.07
N HIS A 323 -19.49 2.22 9.93
CA HIS A 323 -19.12 3.53 10.45
C HIS A 323 -18.06 3.43 11.58
N PRO A 324 -17.34 4.53 11.89
CA PRO A 324 -16.24 4.50 12.87
C PRO A 324 -16.71 4.01 14.24
N SER A 325 -15.97 3.07 14.83
CA SER A 325 -16.26 2.45 16.15
C SER A 325 -17.70 1.94 16.35
N LYS A 326 -18.45 1.65 15.28
CA LYS A 326 -19.85 1.21 15.39
C LYS A 326 -19.92 -0.27 15.80
N ILE A 327 -20.73 -0.59 16.82
CA ILE A 327 -21.05 -1.97 17.22
C ILE A 327 -21.59 -2.74 16.01
N GLY A 328 -21.07 -3.93 15.76
CA GLY A 328 -21.38 -4.74 14.58
C GLY A 328 -20.45 -4.51 13.38
N GLY A 329 -19.56 -3.52 13.45
CA GLY A 329 -18.43 -3.39 12.54
C GLY A 329 -17.44 -4.55 12.65
N HIS A 330 -16.26 -4.42 12.05
CA HIS A 330 -15.25 -5.47 12.18
C HIS A 330 -14.67 -5.50 13.59
N ARG A 331 -14.48 -6.70 14.14
CA ARG A 331 -13.64 -6.89 15.33
C ARG A 331 -12.20 -7.06 14.89
N ILE A 332 -11.28 -6.25 15.42
CA ILE A 332 -9.85 -6.47 15.15
C ILE A 332 -9.42 -7.74 15.90
N ARG A 333 -8.86 -8.69 15.15
CA ARG A 333 -8.15 -9.85 15.69
C ARG A 333 -6.67 -9.71 15.39
N TYR A 334 -5.85 -9.84 16.42
CA TYR A 334 -4.40 -9.81 16.25
C TYR A 334 -3.90 -11.17 15.76
N GLY A 335 -3.15 -11.17 14.66
CA GLY A 335 -2.53 -12.37 14.14
C GLY A 335 -2.01 -12.17 12.72
N ARG A 336 -1.23 -13.14 12.24
CA ARG A 336 -0.68 -13.13 10.88
C ARG A 336 -0.91 -14.50 10.25
N SER A 337 -1.74 -14.52 9.21
CA SER A 337 -1.91 -15.67 8.34
C SER A 337 -0.77 -15.72 7.32
N ARG A 338 -0.61 -16.86 6.64
CA ARG A 338 0.37 -17.06 5.57
C ARG A 338 0.24 -16.05 4.42
N ASN A 339 -0.95 -15.48 4.24
CA ASN A 339 -1.30 -14.52 3.19
C ASN A 339 -1.62 -13.10 3.72
N THR A 340 -1.20 -12.76 4.95
CA THR A 340 -1.40 -11.42 5.55
C THR A 340 -0.10 -10.81 6.10
N GLY A 341 -0.17 -9.55 6.55
CA GLY A 341 0.98 -8.70 6.85
C GLY A 341 1.38 -7.85 5.64
N LEU A 342 2.43 -7.04 5.71
CA LEU A 342 2.85 -6.15 4.61
C LEU A 342 1.67 -5.32 4.04
N ALA A 343 0.88 -4.72 4.93
CA ALA A 343 -0.35 -3.98 4.62
C ALA A 343 -1.52 -4.81 4.06
N ALA A 344 -1.46 -6.14 4.09
CA ALA A 344 -2.61 -7.01 3.83
C ALA A 344 -3.27 -7.50 5.13
N ALA A 345 -4.60 -7.47 5.16
CA ALA A 345 -5.45 -7.91 6.25
C ALA A 345 -6.29 -9.13 5.85
N GLY A 346 -6.64 -9.95 6.83
CA GLY A 346 -7.47 -11.13 6.61
C GLY A 346 -8.95 -10.84 6.86
N LEU A 347 -9.82 -11.26 5.95
CA LEU A 347 -11.27 -11.35 6.19
C LEU A 347 -11.74 -12.80 6.00
N HIS A 348 -12.82 -13.14 6.71
CA HIS A 348 -13.49 -14.40 6.48
C HIS A 348 -14.17 -14.40 5.10
N PRO A 349 -14.04 -15.45 4.26
CA PRO A 349 -14.66 -15.48 2.93
C PRO A 349 -16.18 -15.31 2.95
N ALA A 350 -16.83 -15.75 4.02
CA ALA A 350 -18.27 -15.52 4.21
C ALA A 350 -18.60 -14.01 4.31
N THR A 351 -17.76 -13.22 5.01
CA THR A 351 -17.88 -11.76 5.08
C THR A 351 -17.73 -11.14 3.70
N MET A 352 -16.72 -11.58 2.93
CA MET A 352 -16.49 -11.10 1.57
C MET A 352 -17.73 -11.28 0.68
N ALA A 353 -18.39 -12.45 0.77
CA ALA A 353 -19.58 -12.78 -0.01
C ALA A 353 -20.85 -12.03 0.41
N ILE A 354 -21.10 -11.86 1.73
CA ILE A 354 -22.30 -11.14 2.21
C ILE A 354 -22.21 -9.63 1.98
N LEU A 355 -21.02 -9.11 1.65
CA LEU A 355 -20.81 -7.75 1.21
C LEU A 355 -21.02 -7.62 -0.31
N ASP A 356 -21.91 -8.44 -0.87
CA ASP A 356 -22.28 -8.49 -2.29
C ASP A 356 -21.08 -8.66 -3.24
N ASP A 357 -20.08 -9.44 -2.82
CA ASP A 357 -18.79 -9.61 -3.50
C ASP A 357 -18.05 -8.29 -3.84
N PHE A 358 -18.41 -7.15 -3.24
CA PHE A 358 -17.62 -5.90 -3.39
C PHE A 358 -16.20 -6.06 -2.86
N VAL A 359 -15.97 -7.03 -1.97
CA VAL A 359 -14.66 -7.38 -1.45
C VAL A 359 -14.19 -8.69 -2.05
N ALA A 360 -13.28 -8.60 -3.01
CA ALA A 360 -12.57 -9.73 -3.59
C ALA A 360 -11.12 -9.80 -3.07
N ILE A 361 -10.39 -10.83 -3.52
CA ILE A 361 -8.98 -11.02 -3.16
C ILE A 361 -8.16 -9.88 -3.76
N GLY A 362 -7.48 -9.12 -2.91
CA GLY A 362 -6.70 -7.94 -3.32
C GLY A 362 -7.51 -6.65 -3.40
N THR A 363 -8.82 -6.67 -3.16
CA THR A 363 -9.58 -5.43 -2.98
C THR A 363 -8.98 -4.67 -1.80
N GLN A 364 -8.68 -3.40 -2.03
CA GLN A 364 -8.21 -2.50 -1.00
C GLN A 364 -9.40 -1.99 -0.19
N LEU A 365 -9.38 -2.13 1.13
CA LEU A 365 -10.28 -1.42 2.04
C LEU A 365 -9.61 -0.15 2.57
N ARG A 366 -10.40 0.92 2.71
CA ARG A 366 -10.06 2.04 3.58
C ARG A 366 -10.55 1.71 4.98
N THR A 367 -9.69 1.86 5.96
CA THR A 367 -9.93 1.36 7.31
C THR A 367 -9.75 2.46 8.33
N GLU A 368 -10.50 2.40 9.41
CA GLU A 368 -10.34 3.33 10.53
C GLU A 368 -8.95 3.21 11.16
N ARG A 369 -8.45 1.96 11.29
CA ARG A 369 -7.21 1.55 11.97
C ARG A 369 -6.70 0.22 11.38
N PRO A 370 -5.43 -0.16 11.61
CA PRO A 370 -4.32 0.64 12.15
C PRO A 370 -3.67 1.56 11.11
N GLY A 371 -3.99 1.38 9.84
CA GLY A 371 -3.49 2.22 8.74
C GLY A 371 -4.63 2.81 7.92
N LYS A 372 -4.27 3.65 6.96
CA LYS A 372 -5.23 4.27 6.03
C LYS A 372 -5.97 3.22 5.19
N SER A 373 -5.27 2.17 4.80
CA SER A 373 -5.79 1.16 3.88
C SER A 373 -5.09 -0.15 4.02
N THR A 374 -5.77 -1.22 3.61
CA THR A 374 -5.22 -2.57 3.58
C THR A 374 -5.77 -3.35 2.39
N SER A 375 -4.98 -4.25 1.83
CA SER A 375 -5.46 -5.21 0.83
C SER A 375 -6.05 -6.43 1.52
N ILE A 376 -7.19 -6.94 1.04
CA ILE A 376 -7.88 -8.05 1.68
C ILE A 376 -7.45 -9.39 1.11
N THR A 377 -7.21 -10.35 2.01
CA THR A 377 -6.98 -11.76 1.68
C THR A 377 -7.89 -12.67 2.53
N PRO A 378 -8.24 -13.87 2.03
CA PRO A 378 -9.17 -14.76 2.73
C PRO A 378 -8.47 -15.48 3.89
N VAL A 379 -9.14 -15.54 5.04
CA VAL A 379 -8.72 -16.33 6.23
C VAL A 379 -9.94 -17.01 6.84
N ASN A 380 -9.96 -18.34 6.85
CA ASN A 380 -11.16 -19.11 7.21
C ASN A 380 -11.30 -19.41 8.71
N ASN A 381 -10.21 -19.28 9.48
CA ASN A 381 -10.18 -19.64 10.90
C ASN A 381 -10.58 -18.49 11.85
N ILE A 382 -10.90 -17.31 11.31
CA ILE A 382 -11.34 -16.16 12.11
C ILE A 382 -12.87 -16.11 12.17
N GLU A 383 -13.42 -15.31 13.08
CA GLU A 383 -14.86 -15.27 13.33
C GLU A 383 -15.62 -14.76 12.08
N PRO A 384 -16.55 -15.55 11.53
CA PRO A 384 -17.39 -15.17 10.39
C PRO A 384 -18.45 -14.10 10.75
N PRO A 385 -19.21 -13.59 9.77
CA PRO A 385 -20.28 -12.66 10.05
C PRO A 385 -21.48 -13.33 10.71
N ILE A 386 -22.26 -12.54 11.44
CA ILE A 386 -23.54 -12.92 12.04
C ILE A 386 -24.65 -12.09 11.39
N VAL A 387 -25.69 -12.76 10.92
CA VAL A 387 -26.77 -12.15 10.14
C VAL A 387 -28.13 -12.51 10.73
N LYS A 388 -29.09 -11.60 10.57
CA LYS A 388 -30.51 -11.82 10.77
C LYS A 388 -31.15 -12.12 9.42
N LEU A 389 -31.86 -13.23 9.32
CA LEU A 389 -32.63 -13.61 8.14
C LEU A 389 -34.03 -12.98 8.16
N ASP A 390 -34.71 -13.01 7.02
CA ASP A 390 -36.09 -12.50 6.88
C ASP A 390 -37.09 -13.21 7.79
N ASN A 391 -36.88 -14.49 8.06
CA ASN A 391 -37.67 -15.29 9.01
C ASN A 391 -37.40 -14.95 10.49
N GLY A 392 -36.47 -14.03 10.77
CA GLY A 392 -36.10 -13.60 12.12
C GLY A 392 -34.95 -14.38 12.78
N ASP A 393 -34.49 -15.48 12.16
CA ASP A 393 -33.36 -16.27 12.64
C ASP A 393 -32.08 -15.44 12.70
N VAL A 394 -31.28 -15.67 13.73
CA VAL A 394 -29.94 -15.09 13.85
C VAL A 394 -28.91 -16.21 13.77
N ILE A 395 -28.13 -16.18 12.69
CA ILE A 395 -27.20 -17.25 12.35
C ILE A 395 -25.80 -16.71 12.08
N LYS A 396 -24.83 -17.62 12.26
CA LYS A 396 -23.44 -17.41 11.90
C LYS A 396 -23.18 -18.07 10.54
N VAL A 397 -22.68 -17.30 9.57
CA VAL A 397 -22.51 -17.78 8.18
C VAL A 397 -21.13 -18.40 7.99
N LYS A 398 -21.03 -19.70 7.76
CA LYS A 398 -19.77 -20.45 7.99
C LYS A 398 -18.79 -20.41 6.84
N ASN A 399 -19.24 -20.19 5.61
CA ASN A 399 -18.35 -20.25 4.44
C ASN A 399 -18.94 -19.48 3.24
N TYR A 400 -18.11 -19.30 2.22
CA TYR A 400 -18.48 -18.59 0.99
C TYR A 400 -19.72 -19.18 0.29
N LYS A 401 -19.85 -20.51 0.23
CA LYS A 401 -20.98 -21.18 -0.44
C LYS A 401 -22.29 -20.90 0.29
N GLU A 402 -22.30 -21.08 1.60
CA GLU A 402 -23.46 -20.78 2.47
C GLU A 402 -23.85 -19.29 2.37
N SER A 403 -22.88 -18.37 2.33
CA SER A 403 -23.16 -16.95 2.12
C SER A 403 -23.91 -16.68 0.83
N LYS A 404 -23.56 -17.35 -0.28
CA LYS A 404 -24.22 -17.17 -1.57
C LYS A 404 -25.65 -17.72 -1.59
N GLU A 405 -25.87 -18.86 -0.93
CA GLU A 405 -27.20 -19.47 -0.82
C GLU A 405 -28.15 -18.63 0.04
N LEU A 406 -27.62 -17.98 1.09
CA LEU A 406 -28.42 -17.20 2.04
C LEU A 406 -28.55 -15.72 1.68
N PHE A 407 -27.77 -15.20 0.73
CA PHE A 407 -27.65 -13.77 0.47
C PHE A 407 -29.01 -13.06 0.30
N SER A 408 -29.92 -13.65 -0.47
CA SER A 408 -31.25 -13.09 -0.74
C SER A 408 -32.21 -13.13 0.45
N GLN A 409 -31.88 -13.88 1.50
CA GLN A 409 -32.69 -14.05 2.72
C GLN A 409 -32.16 -13.22 3.88
N ILE A 410 -31.03 -12.51 3.70
CA ILE A 410 -30.40 -11.70 4.76
C ILE A 410 -31.16 -10.38 4.88
N LYS A 411 -31.89 -10.23 5.99
CA LYS A 411 -32.56 -8.98 6.37
C LYS A 411 -31.58 -7.92 6.90
N LYS A 412 -30.60 -8.35 7.69
CA LYS A 412 -29.63 -7.45 8.35
C LYS A 412 -28.34 -8.18 8.69
N VAL A 413 -27.20 -7.54 8.40
CA VAL A 413 -25.90 -7.99 8.94
C VAL A 413 -25.74 -7.39 10.33
N LEU A 414 -25.70 -8.23 11.36
CA LEU A 414 -25.56 -7.79 12.76
C LEU A 414 -24.09 -7.57 13.12
N PHE A 415 -23.20 -8.44 12.62
CA PHE A 415 -21.77 -8.38 12.83
C PHE A 415 -21.02 -8.74 11.56
N LEU A 416 -20.06 -7.92 11.14
CA LEU A 416 -19.27 -8.16 9.93
C LEU A 416 -18.26 -9.31 10.05
N GLY A 417 -17.93 -9.76 11.26
CA GLY A 417 -16.86 -10.72 11.47
C GLY A 417 -15.53 -10.06 11.85
N ASP A 418 -14.51 -10.90 11.98
CA ASP A 418 -13.16 -10.48 12.29
C ASP A 418 -12.47 -9.80 11.09
N ILE A 419 -11.58 -8.87 11.39
CA ILE A 419 -10.51 -8.42 10.50
C ILE A 419 -9.15 -8.67 11.15
N LEU A 420 -8.32 -9.46 10.47
CA LEU A 420 -7.04 -9.94 10.99
C LEU A 420 -5.91 -8.97 10.65
N TYR A 421 -5.21 -8.46 11.68
CA TYR A 421 -4.01 -7.64 11.52
C TYR A 421 -2.82 -8.19 12.30
N GLY A 422 -1.65 -8.18 11.64
CA GLY A 422 -0.39 -8.45 12.32
C GLY A 422 0.05 -7.26 13.17
N PHE A 423 0.81 -7.53 14.26
CA PHE A 423 1.40 -6.48 15.10
C PHE A 423 2.22 -5.45 14.29
N GLY A 424 2.92 -5.92 13.23
CA GLY A 424 3.70 -5.06 12.34
C GLY A 424 2.92 -3.89 11.75
N GLU A 425 1.62 -4.07 11.47
CA GLU A 425 0.77 -3.02 10.90
C GLU A 425 0.53 -1.86 11.88
N PHE A 426 0.41 -2.15 13.17
CA PHE A 426 0.30 -1.13 14.22
C PHE A 426 1.63 -0.42 14.44
N SER A 427 2.72 -1.19 14.51
CA SER A 427 4.07 -0.67 14.71
C SER A 427 4.50 0.27 13.58
N GLU A 428 4.27 -0.14 12.33
CA GLU A 428 4.65 0.60 11.12
C GLU A 428 3.87 1.92 10.98
N ASN A 429 2.58 1.91 11.33
CA ASN A 429 1.72 3.10 11.30
C ASN A 429 1.81 3.94 12.58
N ASN A 430 2.63 3.55 13.57
CA ASN A 430 2.77 4.20 14.86
C ASN A 430 1.41 4.39 15.58
N HIS A 431 0.54 3.38 15.48
CA HIS A 431 -0.75 3.31 16.15
C HIS A 431 -0.63 2.54 17.47
N ARG A 432 -1.37 3.00 18.49
CA ARG A 432 -1.48 2.26 19.76
C ARG A 432 -2.29 0.98 19.53
N LEU A 433 -1.85 -0.10 20.17
CA LEU A 433 -2.65 -1.31 20.27
C LEU A 433 -3.95 -0.98 21.01
N ILE A 434 -5.03 -1.55 20.52
CA ILE A 434 -6.34 -1.52 21.17
C ILE A 434 -6.53 -2.81 21.97
N PRO A 435 -7.34 -2.81 23.04
CA PRO A 435 -7.69 -4.04 23.76
C PRO A 435 -8.19 -5.13 22.80
N SER A 436 -7.63 -6.33 22.92
CA SER A 436 -8.04 -7.49 22.14
C SER A 436 -9.35 -8.05 22.68
N GLY A 437 -10.23 -8.50 21.80
CA GLY A 437 -11.29 -9.43 22.21
C GLY A 437 -10.71 -10.76 22.70
N TYR A 438 -11.48 -11.49 23.51
CA TYR A 438 -11.12 -12.84 23.92
C TYR A 438 -11.35 -13.82 22.76
N VAL A 439 -10.27 -14.50 22.36
CA VAL A 439 -10.17 -15.35 21.16
C VAL A 439 -9.47 -16.65 21.48
N GLU A 440 -9.64 -17.65 20.61
CA GLU A 440 -9.18 -19.03 20.82
C GLU A 440 -7.68 -19.12 21.12
N GLU A 441 -6.86 -18.30 20.47
CA GLU A 441 -5.40 -18.24 20.70
C GLU A 441 -5.07 -17.78 22.12
N TRP A 442 -5.80 -16.80 22.64
CA TRP A 442 -5.60 -16.30 24.00
C TRP A 442 -6.13 -17.32 25.01
N TRP A 443 -7.29 -17.92 24.75
CA TRP A 443 -7.83 -18.97 25.61
C TRP A 443 -6.88 -20.18 25.71
N ALA A 444 -6.27 -20.60 24.61
CA ALA A 444 -5.28 -21.68 24.61
C ALA A 444 -4.05 -21.36 25.49
N LEU A 445 -3.58 -20.11 25.48
CA LEU A 445 -2.49 -19.66 26.35
C LEU A 445 -2.90 -19.58 27.82
N ASP A 446 -4.13 -19.11 28.12
CA ASP A 446 -4.69 -19.12 29.47
C ASP A 446 -4.75 -20.57 30.00
N LEU A 447 -5.25 -21.51 29.17
CA LEU A 447 -5.31 -22.94 29.50
C LEU A 447 -3.93 -23.57 29.67
N GLU A 448 -2.98 -23.31 28.77
CA GLU A 448 -1.61 -23.82 28.88
C GLU A 448 -0.96 -23.38 30.20
N LYS A 449 -1.07 -22.09 30.53
CA LYS A 449 -0.52 -21.52 31.76
C LYS A 449 -1.16 -22.14 33.00
N ALA A 450 -2.49 -22.29 33.01
CA ALA A 450 -3.21 -22.88 34.13
C ALA A 450 -2.91 -24.38 34.29
N ALA A 451 -2.89 -25.14 33.19
CA ALA A 451 -2.59 -26.57 33.18
C ALA A 451 -1.17 -26.87 33.67
N LYS A 452 -0.18 -26.06 33.26
CA LYS A 452 1.19 -26.13 33.77
C LYS A 452 1.27 -25.82 35.26
N LYS A 453 0.60 -24.74 35.72
CA LYS A 453 0.59 -24.34 37.14
C LYS A 453 -0.04 -25.41 38.03
N GLN A 454 -1.11 -26.05 37.57
CA GLN A 454 -1.82 -27.08 38.32
C GLN A 454 -1.27 -28.51 38.10
N GLN A 455 -0.26 -28.69 37.25
CA GLN A 455 0.31 -29.99 36.87
C GLN A 455 -0.73 -30.98 36.32
N LYS A 456 -1.72 -30.49 35.55
CA LYS A 456 -2.82 -31.27 34.97
C LYS A 456 -2.82 -31.15 33.45
N LEU A 457 -1.78 -31.68 32.79
CA LEU A 457 -1.68 -31.67 31.33
C LEU A 457 -1.98 -33.06 30.77
N THR A 458 -3.25 -33.32 30.43
CA THR A 458 -3.65 -34.54 29.73
C THR A 458 -3.49 -34.37 28.22
N GLU A 459 -3.41 -35.47 27.47
CA GLU A 459 -3.35 -35.43 26.00
C GLU A 459 -4.52 -34.67 25.38
N LYS A 460 -5.70 -34.77 25.99
CA LYS A 460 -6.89 -34.03 25.54
C LYS A 460 -6.72 -32.51 25.71
N ILE A 461 -6.21 -32.07 26.86
CA ILE A 461 -5.92 -30.64 27.10
C ILE A 461 -4.83 -30.15 26.15
N LYS A 462 -3.78 -30.95 25.94
CA LYS A 462 -2.72 -30.66 24.97
C LYS A 462 -3.27 -30.48 23.56
N SER A 463 -4.23 -31.31 23.15
CA SER A 463 -4.87 -31.21 21.83
C SER A 463 -5.64 -29.89 21.62
N PHE A 464 -6.25 -29.33 22.68
CA PHE A 464 -6.92 -28.03 22.64
C PHE A 464 -5.93 -26.87 22.59
N ILE A 465 -4.76 -27.01 23.20
CA ILE A 465 -3.69 -26.00 23.21
C ILE A 465 -2.97 -25.93 21.86
N GLU A 466 -2.60 -27.09 21.29
CA GLU A 466 -1.80 -27.17 20.07
C GLU A 466 -2.61 -26.86 18.80
N LYS A 467 -3.92 -27.17 18.81
CA LYS A 467 -4.81 -27.01 17.66
C LYS A 467 -6.14 -26.33 18.05
N PRO A 468 -6.10 -25.09 18.58
CA PRO A 468 -7.28 -24.43 19.16
C PRO A 468 -8.39 -24.11 18.14
N PHE A 469 -8.07 -24.10 16.84
CA PHE A 469 -9.05 -23.86 15.77
C PHE A 469 -9.67 -25.15 15.20
N GLU A 470 -9.02 -26.30 15.38
CA GLU A 470 -9.49 -27.60 14.89
C GLU A 470 -10.21 -28.37 16.00
N ASN A 471 -9.66 -28.31 17.22
CA ASN A 471 -10.15 -29.02 18.38
C ASN A 471 -10.86 -28.04 19.33
N ILE A 472 -12.15 -27.82 19.10
CA ILE A 472 -12.99 -26.99 19.97
C ILE A 472 -13.62 -27.89 21.05
N PRO A 473 -13.47 -27.59 22.35
CA PRO A 473 -14.12 -28.37 23.40
C PRO A 473 -15.64 -28.30 23.24
N SER A 474 -16.37 -29.36 23.62
CA SER A 474 -17.83 -29.31 23.72
C SER A 474 -18.28 -28.31 24.80
N ALA A 475 -19.56 -27.89 24.77
CA ALA A 475 -20.08 -26.95 25.75
C ALA A 475 -19.90 -27.43 27.21
N LYS A 476 -20.06 -28.74 27.45
CA LYS A 476 -19.83 -29.34 28.77
C LYS A 476 -18.36 -29.25 29.19
N GLU A 477 -17.45 -29.64 28.29
CA GLU A 477 -16.01 -29.59 28.54
C GLU A 477 -15.53 -28.15 28.74
N ALA A 478 -16.05 -27.18 27.98
CA ALA A 478 -15.69 -25.78 28.12
C ALA A 478 -16.00 -25.22 29.53
N ILE A 479 -17.15 -25.61 30.09
CA ILE A 479 -17.54 -25.24 31.47
C ILE A 479 -16.66 -25.96 32.49
N GLU A 480 -16.46 -27.27 32.33
CA GLU A 480 -15.61 -28.08 33.21
C GLU A 480 -14.16 -27.57 33.23
N ILE A 481 -13.63 -27.21 32.06
CA ILE A 481 -12.28 -26.62 31.93
C ILE A 481 -12.25 -25.26 32.62
N SER A 482 -13.23 -24.38 32.38
CA SER A 482 -13.28 -23.06 33.01
C SER A 482 -13.25 -23.16 34.53
N GLN A 483 -14.05 -24.06 35.11
CA GLN A 483 -14.13 -24.28 36.56
C GLN A 483 -12.88 -24.98 37.12
N THR A 484 -12.36 -26.01 36.43
CA THR A 484 -11.20 -26.79 36.90
C THR A 484 -9.92 -25.97 36.87
N TYR A 485 -9.69 -25.23 35.77
CA TYR A 485 -8.46 -24.48 35.54
C TYR A 485 -8.55 -23.01 35.97
N ASP A 486 -9.73 -22.56 36.43
CA ASP A 486 -10.01 -21.18 36.85
C ASP A 486 -9.72 -20.14 35.73
N ILE A 487 -9.99 -20.53 34.49
CA ILE A 487 -9.83 -19.70 33.28
C ILE A 487 -11.19 -19.27 32.73
N PRO A 488 -11.25 -18.19 31.93
CA PRO A 488 -12.51 -17.77 31.32
C PRO A 488 -13.12 -18.82 30.37
N LEU A 489 -14.43 -18.74 30.18
CA LEU A 489 -15.18 -19.59 29.25
C LEU A 489 -14.62 -19.47 27.82
N HIS A 490 -14.59 -20.61 27.11
CA HIS A 490 -14.08 -20.71 25.76
C HIS A 490 -14.82 -19.74 24.78
N PRO A 491 -14.12 -18.94 23.96
CA PRO A 491 -14.69 -17.92 23.07
C PRO A 491 -15.79 -18.40 22.10
N ALA A 492 -15.74 -19.66 21.66
CA ALA A 492 -16.78 -20.27 20.82
C ALA A 492 -18.18 -20.28 21.47
N TYR A 493 -18.25 -20.26 22.81
CA TYR A 493 -19.48 -20.27 23.60
C TYR A 493 -19.76 -18.94 24.31
N THR A 494 -18.98 -17.91 24.00
CA THR A 494 -19.15 -16.56 24.56
C THR A 494 -19.87 -15.69 23.54
N ASP A 495 -21.00 -15.12 23.94
CA ASP A 495 -21.72 -14.11 23.17
C ASP A 495 -21.14 -12.70 23.45
N TYR A 496 -21.66 -11.68 22.79
CA TYR A 496 -21.10 -10.33 22.80
C TYR A 496 -21.69 -9.49 23.94
N TRP A 497 -21.51 -9.98 25.17
CA TRP A 497 -22.11 -9.39 26.38
C TRP A 497 -21.72 -7.93 26.64
N GLY A 498 -20.57 -7.47 26.12
CA GLY A 498 -20.15 -6.07 26.20
C GLY A 498 -21.03 -5.09 25.40
N ASN A 499 -21.91 -5.59 24.52
CA ASN A 499 -22.80 -4.77 23.69
C ASN A 499 -24.13 -4.39 24.36
N ILE A 500 -24.49 -5.07 25.46
CA ILE A 500 -25.75 -4.85 26.17
C ILE A 500 -25.51 -4.14 27.50
N SER A 501 -26.54 -3.56 28.09
CA SER A 501 -26.42 -2.99 29.43
C SER A 501 -26.56 -4.06 30.52
N ARG A 502 -26.33 -3.68 31.77
CA ARG A 502 -26.58 -4.56 32.90
C ARG A 502 -28.08 -4.82 33.09
N GLU A 503 -28.91 -3.80 32.88
CA GLU A 503 -30.36 -3.90 32.97
C GLU A 503 -30.90 -4.87 31.92
N ASP A 504 -30.36 -4.81 30.69
CA ASP A 504 -30.66 -5.78 29.63
C ASP A 504 -30.32 -7.22 30.07
N LEU A 505 -29.17 -7.41 30.73
CA LEU A 505 -28.72 -8.73 31.21
C LEU A 505 -29.59 -9.28 32.34
N GLU A 506 -30.02 -8.43 33.28
CA GLU A 506 -30.92 -8.81 34.36
C GLU A 506 -32.30 -9.19 33.81
N PHE A 507 -32.84 -8.39 32.89
CA PHE A 507 -34.09 -8.71 32.18
C PHE A 507 -34.00 -10.02 31.39
N LEU A 508 -32.86 -10.24 30.72
CA LEU A 508 -32.61 -11.48 29.98
C LEU A 508 -32.56 -12.70 30.91
N ARG A 509 -31.90 -12.61 32.08
CA ARG A 509 -31.87 -13.71 33.06
C ARG A 509 -33.27 -14.05 33.54
N ILE A 510 -34.09 -13.05 33.87
CA ILE A 510 -35.50 -13.27 34.31
C ILE A 510 -36.29 -13.97 33.20
N SER A 511 -36.13 -13.50 31.96
CA SER A 511 -36.80 -14.10 30.79
C SER A 511 -36.36 -15.56 30.60
N PHE A 512 -35.06 -15.84 30.70
CA PHE A 512 -34.53 -17.21 30.58
C PHE A 512 -35.00 -18.10 31.71
N PHE A 513 -35.09 -17.58 32.92
CA PHE A 513 -35.57 -18.31 34.09
C PHE A 513 -37.03 -18.72 33.93
N ASN A 514 -37.91 -17.80 33.50
CA ASN A 514 -39.32 -18.08 33.26
C ASN A 514 -39.54 -19.07 32.09
N ALA A 515 -38.62 -19.07 31.12
CA ALA A 515 -38.65 -19.92 29.94
C ALA A 515 -37.86 -21.24 30.08
N TYR A 516 -37.27 -21.50 31.24
CA TYR A 516 -36.43 -22.67 31.47
C TYR A 516 -37.26 -23.92 31.79
N LEU A 517 -37.18 -24.91 30.92
CA LEU A 517 -37.79 -26.23 31.08
C LEU A 517 -36.77 -27.20 31.68
N GLU A 518 -36.83 -27.37 33.00
CA GLU A 518 -35.85 -28.16 33.76
C GLU A 518 -35.80 -29.63 33.34
N SER A 519 -36.96 -30.23 33.05
CA SER A 519 -37.07 -31.63 32.58
C SER A 519 -36.32 -31.88 31.25
N GLU A 520 -36.23 -30.86 30.40
CA GLU A 520 -35.60 -30.96 29.08
C GLU A 520 -34.21 -30.32 29.01
N ASN A 521 -33.79 -29.60 30.07
CA ASN A 521 -32.62 -28.69 30.05
C ASN A 521 -32.61 -27.77 28.81
N LYS A 522 -33.76 -27.13 28.54
CA LYS A 522 -33.93 -26.21 27.40
C LYS A 522 -34.54 -24.89 27.84
N ILE A 523 -34.20 -23.85 27.10
CA ILE A 523 -34.84 -22.53 27.19
C ILE A 523 -35.68 -22.35 25.93
N ILE A 524 -36.97 -22.11 26.10
CA ILE A 524 -37.90 -21.82 25.00
C ILE A 524 -38.64 -20.52 25.35
N LEU A 525 -38.19 -19.42 24.75
CA LEU A 525 -38.77 -18.11 25.00
C LEU A 525 -39.96 -17.90 24.07
N GLU A 526 -41.05 -17.37 24.59
CA GLU A 526 -42.06 -16.74 23.74
C GLU A 526 -41.46 -15.50 23.09
N TYR A 527 -41.85 -15.22 21.84
CA TYR A 527 -41.37 -14.04 21.14
C TYR A 527 -41.84 -12.77 21.86
N ASP A 528 -40.87 -11.95 22.23
CA ASP A 528 -41.05 -10.62 22.79
C ASP A 528 -40.03 -9.70 22.11
N ASP A 529 -40.47 -8.51 21.66
CA ASP A 529 -39.62 -7.60 20.90
C ASP A 529 -38.44 -7.08 21.74
N CYS A 530 -38.65 -6.83 23.04
CA CYS A 530 -37.60 -6.35 23.95
C CYS A 530 -36.53 -7.43 24.15
N VAL A 531 -36.93 -8.68 24.44
CA VAL A 531 -36.01 -9.82 24.54
C VAL A 531 -35.28 -10.01 23.20
N LYS A 532 -36.00 -10.00 22.08
CA LYS A 532 -35.41 -10.17 20.74
C LYS A 532 -34.36 -9.11 20.44
N GLU A 533 -34.61 -7.85 20.79
CA GLU A 533 -33.65 -6.76 20.60
C GLU A 533 -32.38 -6.98 21.43
N ILE A 534 -32.50 -7.42 22.68
CA ILE A 534 -31.36 -7.73 23.56
C ILE A 534 -30.53 -8.89 22.98
N LEU A 535 -31.20 -9.97 22.53
CA LEU A 535 -30.53 -11.11 21.88
C LEU A 535 -29.77 -10.67 20.62
N GLU A 536 -30.37 -9.78 19.81
CA GLU A 536 -29.74 -9.23 18.61
C GLU A 536 -28.57 -8.29 18.93
N LYS A 537 -28.63 -7.48 20.00
CA LYS A 537 -27.50 -6.63 20.44
C LYS A 537 -26.31 -7.47 20.92
N ALA A 538 -26.58 -8.56 21.63
CA ALA A 538 -25.56 -9.50 22.10
C ALA A 538 -25.10 -10.50 21.01
N PHE A 539 -25.64 -10.40 19.79
CA PHE A 539 -25.40 -11.30 18.66
C PHE A 539 -25.62 -12.79 18.98
N MET A 540 -26.60 -13.09 19.83
CA MET A 540 -26.91 -14.45 20.26
C MET A 540 -27.55 -15.24 19.11
N LEU A 541 -27.02 -16.43 18.82
CA LEU A 541 -27.54 -17.27 17.75
C LEU A 541 -28.84 -17.96 18.17
N HIS A 542 -29.90 -17.79 17.41
CA HIS A 542 -31.20 -18.38 17.73
C HIS A 542 -32.07 -18.56 16.48
N ARG A 543 -33.07 -19.44 16.60
CA ARG A 543 -34.09 -19.67 15.57
C ARG A 543 -35.47 -19.26 16.07
N LEU A 544 -36.27 -18.72 15.17
CA LEU A 544 -37.68 -18.45 15.38
C LEU A 544 -38.50 -19.62 14.83
N LYS A 545 -39.32 -20.23 15.68
CA LYS A 545 -40.27 -21.28 15.25
C LYS A 545 -41.56 -21.15 16.05
N ASP A 546 -42.69 -21.09 15.35
CA ASP A 546 -44.03 -21.03 15.98
C ASP A 546 -44.14 -19.92 17.04
N ASN A 547 -43.61 -18.73 16.73
CA ASN A 547 -43.51 -17.57 17.63
C ASN A 547 -42.67 -17.79 18.89
N LYS A 548 -41.76 -18.77 18.87
CA LYS A 548 -40.83 -19.07 19.96
C LYS A 548 -39.39 -18.92 19.50
N ILE A 549 -38.55 -18.46 20.42
CA ILE A 549 -37.10 -18.33 20.23
C ILE A 549 -36.42 -19.53 20.85
N ILE A 550 -35.65 -20.25 20.02
CA ILE A 550 -35.01 -21.52 20.38
C ILE A 550 -33.50 -21.43 20.15
N PHE A 551 -32.73 -21.93 21.12
CA PHE A 551 -31.28 -22.01 21.07
C PHE A 551 -30.78 -23.42 20.75
N SER A 552 -29.54 -23.53 20.29
CA SER A 552 -28.91 -24.84 20.10
C SER A 552 -28.77 -25.61 21.41
N LYS A 553 -28.67 -26.94 21.36
CA LYS A 553 -28.46 -27.78 22.56
C LYS A 553 -27.21 -27.35 23.35
N SER A 554 -26.12 -27.04 22.64
CA SER A 554 -24.88 -26.57 23.26
C SER A 554 -25.09 -25.23 23.97
N MET A 555 -25.75 -24.27 23.33
CA MET A 555 -25.95 -22.94 23.93
C MET A 555 -26.98 -22.97 25.08
N ASN A 556 -28.01 -23.81 25.02
CA ASN A 556 -28.89 -24.03 26.17
C ASN A 556 -28.08 -24.44 27.41
N TYR A 557 -27.18 -25.40 27.28
CA TYR A 557 -26.31 -25.82 28.38
C TYR A 557 -25.45 -24.67 28.92
N ILE A 558 -24.88 -23.86 28.02
CA ILE A 558 -24.09 -22.68 28.39
C ILE A 558 -24.95 -21.67 29.14
N TYR A 559 -26.09 -21.26 28.61
CA TYR A 559 -26.98 -20.26 29.22
C TYR A 559 -27.49 -20.71 30.58
N ILE A 560 -27.92 -21.97 30.71
CA ILE A 560 -28.34 -22.55 31.99
C ILE A 560 -27.20 -22.45 33.03
N SER A 561 -25.96 -22.70 32.59
CA SER A 561 -24.78 -22.68 33.47
C SER A 561 -24.39 -21.26 33.87
N ILE A 562 -24.18 -20.36 32.90
CA ILE A 562 -23.66 -19.00 33.17
C ILE A 562 -24.66 -18.09 33.88
N PHE A 563 -25.97 -18.32 33.69
CA PHE A 563 -27.03 -17.61 34.41
C PHE A 563 -27.50 -18.34 35.67
N ASN A 564 -26.93 -19.53 35.94
CA ASN A 564 -27.25 -20.39 37.08
C ASN A 564 -28.76 -20.59 37.27
N LEU A 565 -29.46 -20.96 36.19
CA LEU A 565 -30.94 -21.00 36.17
C LEU A 565 -31.54 -22.07 37.10
N LYS A 566 -30.73 -23.02 37.58
CA LYS A 566 -31.14 -24.03 38.57
C LYS A 566 -31.23 -23.47 39.99
N ASN A 567 -30.55 -22.36 40.27
CA ASN A 567 -30.61 -21.70 41.57
C ASN A 567 -31.52 -20.47 41.49
N LYS A 568 -32.61 -20.49 42.27
CA LYS A 568 -33.63 -19.42 42.30
C LYS A 568 -33.24 -18.22 43.16
N ASN A 569 -32.10 -18.27 43.86
CA ASN A 569 -31.71 -17.20 44.75
C ASN A 569 -31.42 -15.91 43.95
N PRO A 570 -31.95 -14.76 44.40
CA PRO A 570 -31.54 -13.47 43.88
C PRO A 570 -30.06 -13.26 44.19
N VAL A 571 -29.33 -12.71 43.22
CA VAL A 571 -27.91 -12.40 43.38
C VAL A 571 -27.81 -10.88 43.52
N GLU A 572 -27.40 -10.41 44.70
CA GLU A 572 -27.14 -8.99 44.93
C GLU A 572 -25.81 -8.59 44.27
N ILE A 573 -25.88 -7.59 43.40
CA ILE A 573 -24.74 -7.11 42.63
C ILE A 573 -24.60 -5.61 42.86
N LYS A 574 -23.40 -5.18 43.27
CA LYS A 574 -23.12 -3.79 43.61
C LYS A 574 -23.22 -2.92 42.35
N LYS A 575 -23.61 -1.64 42.50
CA LYS A 575 -23.76 -0.73 41.35
C LYS A 575 -22.45 -0.50 40.58
N GLU A 576 -21.29 -0.63 41.22
CA GLU A 576 -19.98 -0.39 40.58
C GLU A 576 -19.44 -1.58 39.76
N GLU A 577 -20.12 -2.73 39.74
CA GLU A 577 -19.61 -3.94 39.09
C GLU A 577 -19.99 -4.04 37.60
N ASN A 578 -19.03 -4.44 36.76
CA ASN A 578 -19.23 -4.60 35.33
C ASN A 578 -19.97 -5.92 34.98
N ILE A 579 -20.43 -6.04 33.73
CA ILE A 579 -21.18 -7.20 33.20
C ILE A 579 -20.40 -8.52 33.33
N PHE A 580 -19.07 -8.49 33.30
CA PHE A 580 -18.27 -9.70 33.40
C PHE A 580 -18.16 -10.20 34.85
N THR A 581 -18.16 -9.29 35.83
CA THR A 581 -18.27 -9.61 37.25
C THR A 581 -19.65 -10.21 37.59
N TYR A 582 -20.71 -9.80 36.90
CA TYR A 582 -22.05 -10.38 37.05
C TYR A 582 -22.04 -11.90 36.86
N PHE A 583 -21.51 -12.38 35.72
CA PHE A 583 -21.49 -13.81 35.41
C PHE A 583 -20.72 -14.63 36.45
N PHE A 584 -19.59 -14.09 36.92
CA PHE A 584 -18.79 -14.75 37.93
C PHE A 584 -19.53 -14.84 39.28
N ARG A 585 -20.25 -13.79 39.70
CA ARG A 585 -21.06 -13.85 40.93
C ARG A 585 -22.23 -14.82 40.82
N VAL A 586 -22.87 -14.89 39.66
CA VAL A 586 -24.06 -15.71 39.46
C VAL A 586 -23.71 -17.20 39.35
N SER A 587 -22.64 -17.55 38.65
CA SER A 587 -22.34 -18.93 38.26
C SER A 587 -20.94 -19.42 38.62
N ASN A 588 -20.09 -18.57 39.19
CA ASN A 588 -18.65 -18.83 39.40
C ASN A 588 -17.89 -19.14 38.09
N ILE A 589 -18.43 -18.74 36.94
CA ILE A 589 -17.80 -18.89 35.63
C ILE A 589 -17.27 -17.52 35.20
N LYS A 590 -15.97 -17.45 34.90
CA LYS A 590 -15.34 -16.23 34.39
C LYS A 590 -15.70 -16.05 32.92
N ILE A 591 -16.16 -14.86 32.54
CA ILE A 591 -16.40 -14.49 31.14
C ILE A 591 -15.55 -13.26 30.83
N LYS A 592 -14.91 -13.25 29.66
CA LYS A 592 -14.18 -12.09 29.14
C LYS A 592 -14.95 -11.44 27.99
N ASP A 593 -14.64 -10.17 27.75
CA ASP A 593 -15.21 -9.45 26.62
C ASP A 593 -14.73 -10.05 25.29
N LYS A 594 -15.68 -10.49 24.48
CA LYS A 594 -15.42 -11.06 23.16
C LYS A 594 -15.11 -9.97 22.13
N ALA A 595 -15.59 -8.74 22.29
CA ALA A 595 -15.39 -7.66 21.32
C ALA A 595 -15.42 -6.27 22.00
N PRO A 596 -14.37 -5.90 22.75
CA PRO A 596 -14.31 -4.61 23.43
C PRO A 596 -14.24 -3.41 22.48
N TYR A 597 -13.80 -3.64 21.23
CA TYR A 597 -13.67 -2.61 20.21
C TYR A 597 -14.11 -3.13 18.84
N PHE A 598 -14.81 -2.27 18.10
CA PHE A 598 -15.16 -2.44 16.70
C PHE A 598 -14.48 -1.37 15.86
N MET A 599 -14.29 -1.65 14.57
CA MET A 599 -13.76 -0.68 13.61
C MET A 599 -14.62 -0.59 12.36
N GLY A 600 -14.63 0.60 11.78
CA GLY A 600 -15.25 0.84 10.49
C GLY A 600 -14.35 0.57 9.30
N SER A 601 -14.97 0.33 8.15
CA SER A 601 -14.30 0.11 6.87
C SER A 601 -15.18 0.56 5.71
N ARG A 602 -14.54 0.86 4.57
CA ARG A 602 -15.23 1.05 3.29
C ARG A 602 -14.40 0.48 2.16
N MET A 603 -15.05 0.25 1.03
CA MET A 603 -14.35 -0.13 -0.19
C MET A 603 -13.40 1.00 -0.64
N GLY A 604 -12.12 0.66 -0.75
CA GLY A 604 -11.11 1.42 -1.46
C GLY A 604 -11.11 0.97 -2.92
N ARG A 605 -9.94 0.62 -3.47
CA ARG A 605 -9.78 0.21 -4.87
C ARG A 605 -10.07 -1.27 -5.08
N PRO A 606 -10.79 -1.66 -6.15
CA PRO A 606 -10.82 -3.04 -6.59
C PRO A 606 -9.41 -3.57 -6.88
N GLU A 607 -9.29 -4.89 -6.86
CA GLU A 607 -8.19 -5.65 -7.40
C GLU A 607 -8.00 -5.40 -8.90
N LYS A 608 -6.80 -5.72 -9.39
CA LYS A 608 -6.40 -5.45 -10.76
C LYS A 608 -5.64 -6.64 -11.32
N SER A 609 -5.96 -7.04 -12.55
CA SER A 609 -5.24 -8.06 -13.31
C SER A 609 -5.42 -7.78 -14.80
N GLU A 610 -4.63 -6.84 -15.34
CA GLU A 610 -4.76 -6.40 -16.73
C GLU A 610 -3.42 -6.03 -17.37
N ARG A 611 -3.37 -6.06 -18.70
CA ARG A 611 -2.19 -5.63 -19.47
C ARG A 611 -2.00 -4.13 -19.35
N LYS A 612 -0.84 -3.69 -18.85
CA LYS A 612 -0.48 -2.28 -18.85
C LYS A 612 0.06 -1.88 -20.21
N SER A 613 -0.67 -1.02 -20.91
CA SER A 613 -0.25 -0.58 -22.25
C SER A 613 -0.68 0.85 -22.53
N MET A 614 0.02 1.51 -23.46
CA MET A 614 -0.57 2.67 -24.12
C MET A 614 -1.76 2.21 -24.97
N LYS A 615 -2.86 2.99 -25.01
CA LYS A 615 -4.12 2.64 -25.70
C LYS A 615 -3.88 2.11 -27.14
N GLY A 616 -3.75 0.79 -27.26
CA GLY A 616 -3.59 0.01 -28.50
C GLY A 616 -2.28 0.19 -29.26
N ILE A 617 -1.17 0.59 -28.64
CA ILE A 617 0.10 0.87 -29.33
C ILE A 617 1.00 -0.36 -29.41
N HIS A 618 1.60 -0.59 -30.58
CA HIS A 618 2.50 -1.72 -30.83
C HIS A 618 3.96 -1.28 -31.04
N THR A 619 4.17 -0.06 -31.54
CA THR A 619 5.51 0.49 -31.79
C THR A 619 5.62 1.94 -31.32
N LEU A 620 6.78 2.31 -30.80
CA LEU A 620 7.16 3.70 -30.50
C LEU A 620 7.78 4.38 -31.72
N PHE A 621 7.12 4.26 -32.86
CA PHE A 621 7.48 4.94 -34.11
C PHE A 621 6.46 6.05 -34.43
N PRO A 622 6.91 7.29 -34.72
CA PRO A 622 6.02 8.42 -34.99
C PRO A 622 5.35 8.30 -36.38
N LEU A 623 4.05 8.57 -36.45
CA LEU A 623 3.24 8.42 -37.67
C LEU A 623 2.74 9.76 -38.25
N SER A 624 3.12 10.91 -37.69
CA SER A 624 2.49 12.22 -37.95
C SER A 624 1.06 12.32 -37.40
N ASP A 625 0.69 13.55 -37.06
CA ASP A 625 -0.67 14.00 -36.78
C ASP A 625 -1.64 13.78 -37.95
N LYS A 626 -1.18 13.84 -39.21
CA LYS A 626 -1.99 13.63 -40.43
C LYS A 626 -2.65 12.26 -40.53
N VAL A 627 -2.14 11.25 -39.82
CA VAL A 627 -2.76 9.91 -39.74
C VAL A 627 -4.05 9.90 -38.90
N GLY A 628 -4.23 10.93 -38.08
CA GLY A 628 -5.39 11.12 -37.20
C GLY A 628 -5.43 10.15 -36.01
N ASN A 629 -6.49 10.27 -35.20
CA ASN A 629 -6.63 9.61 -33.90
C ASN A 629 -6.54 8.08 -33.90
N SER A 630 -6.79 7.46 -35.05
CA SER A 630 -6.69 6.00 -35.21
C SER A 630 -5.27 5.46 -35.01
N ARG A 631 -4.25 6.28 -35.34
CA ARG A 631 -2.81 5.94 -35.30
C ARG A 631 -2.49 4.62 -36.02
N LEU A 632 -3.25 4.28 -37.05
CA LEU A 632 -3.10 3.06 -37.82
C LEU A 632 -1.97 3.22 -38.82
N VAL A 633 -1.02 2.30 -38.78
CA VAL A 633 0.11 2.28 -39.71
C VAL A 633 -0.36 2.10 -41.16
N LYS A 634 -1.47 1.37 -41.38
CA LYS A 634 -2.09 1.21 -42.71
C LYS A 634 -2.45 2.56 -43.35
N LYS A 635 -3.00 3.50 -42.59
CA LYS A 635 -3.31 4.85 -43.08
C LYS A 635 -2.05 5.64 -43.42
N ALA A 636 -1.00 5.49 -42.63
CA ALA A 636 0.30 6.10 -42.94
C ALA A 636 0.89 5.56 -44.26
N ILE A 637 0.70 4.27 -44.56
CA ILE A 637 1.09 3.63 -45.82
C ILE A 637 0.28 4.18 -47.01
N GLU A 638 -1.01 4.45 -46.83
CA GLU A 638 -1.89 5.07 -47.83
C GLU A 638 -1.42 6.50 -48.18
N ILE A 639 -1.02 7.29 -47.16
CA ILE A 639 -0.41 8.63 -47.35
C ILE A 639 0.96 8.53 -48.07
N GLY A 640 1.72 7.45 -47.83
CA GLY A 640 2.98 7.17 -48.50
C GLY A 640 4.19 7.86 -47.87
N LYS A 641 4.21 9.20 -47.86
CA LYS A 641 5.29 10.01 -47.24
C LYS A 641 4.72 10.90 -46.12
N ILE A 642 5.26 10.78 -44.91
CA ILE A 642 4.83 11.51 -43.71
C ILE A 642 5.95 12.41 -43.19
N ASN A 643 5.61 13.50 -42.49
CA ASN A 643 6.60 14.31 -41.79
C ASN A 643 6.71 13.87 -40.34
N ILE A 644 7.93 13.61 -39.87
CA ILE A 644 8.19 13.17 -38.50
C ILE A 644 9.31 13.99 -37.87
N ASP A 645 9.13 14.38 -36.61
CA ASP A 645 10.18 14.96 -35.77
C ASP A 645 11.03 13.82 -35.19
N ILE A 646 12.28 13.71 -35.64
CA ILE A 646 13.12 12.55 -35.38
C ILE A 646 14.60 12.92 -35.24
N CYS A 647 15.31 12.15 -34.42
CA CYS A 647 16.74 12.27 -34.19
C CYS A 647 17.55 12.18 -35.49
N ARG A 648 18.59 13.03 -35.63
CA ARG A 648 19.59 12.91 -36.68
C ARG A 648 20.81 12.18 -36.17
N LYS A 649 21.26 11.18 -36.93
CA LYS A 649 22.43 10.37 -36.62
C LYS A 649 23.44 10.44 -37.75
N LYS A 650 24.71 10.27 -37.42
CA LYS A 650 25.81 10.24 -38.38
C LYS A 650 26.59 8.94 -38.24
N CYS A 651 26.92 8.32 -39.36
CA CYS A 651 27.79 7.16 -39.37
C CYS A 651 29.25 7.60 -39.09
N PRO A 652 29.93 7.01 -38.10
CA PRO A 652 31.32 7.36 -37.80
C PRO A 652 32.29 6.87 -38.90
N ASN A 653 31.94 5.82 -39.65
CA ASN A 653 32.79 5.26 -40.70
C ASN A 653 32.69 6.04 -42.03
N CYS A 654 31.49 6.12 -42.63
CA CYS A 654 31.31 6.73 -43.96
C CYS A 654 30.72 8.15 -43.95
N GLY A 655 30.42 8.71 -42.78
CA GLY A 655 29.87 10.06 -42.64
C GLY A 655 28.41 10.25 -43.07
N ALA A 656 27.75 9.21 -43.57
CA ALA A 656 26.34 9.27 -43.99
C ALA A 656 25.40 9.67 -42.84
N VAL A 657 24.46 10.57 -43.15
CA VAL A 657 23.42 11.01 -42.21
C VAL A 657 22.19 10.11 -42.33
N SER A 658 21.66 9.66 -41.21
CA SER A 658 20.53 8.74 -41.13
C SER A 658 19.64 9.06 -39.94
N ILE A 659 18.47 8.42 -39.89
CA ILE A 659 17.57 8.37 -38.72
C ILE A 659 17.56 6.99 -38.05
N PHE A 660 18.23 6.00 -38.67
CA PHE A 660 18.29 4.61 -38.22
C PHE A 660 19.56 4.34 -37.43
N ASN A 661 19.52 3.33 -36.56
CA ASN A 661 20.65 2.92 -35.73
C ASN A 661 21.81 2.29 -36.54
N ILE A 662 21.51 1.77 -37.73
CA ILE A 662 22.48 1.13 -38.64
C ILE A 662 22.61 1.96 -39.92
N CYS A 663 23.84 2.19 -40.34
CA CYS A 663 24.14 2.83 -41.60
C CYS A 663 23.78 1.93 -42.79
N SER A 664 22.94 2.42 -43.70
CA SER A 664 22.55 1.66 -44.91
C SER A 664 23.70 1.43 -45.89
N ASN A 665 24.80 2.19 -45.81
CA ASN A 665 25.93 2.09 -46.75
C ASN A 665 27.00 1.09 -46.28
N CYS A 666 27.33 1.07 -44.99
CA CYS A 666 28.44 0.27 -44.46
C CYS A 666 28.09 -0.62 -43.27
N GLY A 667 26.85 -0.60 -42.77
CA GLY A 667 26.40 -1.44 -41.66
C GLY A 667 26.86 -1.00 -40.26
N GLN A 668 27.71 0.03 -40.15
CA GLN A 668 28.17 0.53 -38.85
C GLN A 668 27.04 1.18 -38.04
N HIS A 669 27.08 1.04 -36.71
CA HIS A 669 26.17 1.74 -35.80
C HIS A 669 26.37 3.25 -35.88
N THR A 670 25.29 4.00 -35.87
CA THR A 670 25.29 5.46 -36.07
C THR A 670 25.21 6.20 -34.74
N GLU A 671 25.92 7.32 -34.65
CA GLU A 671 25.96 8.14 -33.44
C GLU A 671 24.97 9.30 -33.50
N ILE A 672 24.34 9.62 -32.36
CA ILE A 672 23.43 10.76 -32.23
C ILE A 672 24.20 12.07 -32.44
N GLN A 673 23.60 12.99 -33.19
CA GLN A 673 24.12 14.34 -33.41
C GLN A 673 23.07 15.37 -32.99
N LYS A 674 23.51 16.57 -32.62
CA LYS A 674 22.62 17.73 -32.51
C LYS A 674 22.60 18.48 -33.85
N ILE A 675 21.49 19.15 -34.14
CA ILE A 675 21.25 19.95 -35.34
C ILE A 675 20.95 21.39 -34.96
N CYS A 676 21.54 22.33 -35.69
CA CYS A 676 21.13 23.72 -35.65
C CYS A 676 19.93 23.92 -36.57
N ILE A 677 18.78 24.32 -36.03
CA ILE A 677 17.56 24.52 -36.83
C ILE A 677 17.71 25.67 -37.83
N LYS A 678 18.54 26.69 -37.51
CA LYS A 678 18.82 27.82 -38.40
C LYS A 678 19.81 27.46 -39.51
N CYS A 679 20.95 26.87 -39.16
CA CYS A 679 22.03 26.56 -40.10
C CYS A 679 21.89 25.21 -40.79
N LYS A 680 20.99 24.34 -40.31
CA LYS A 680 20.76 22.95 -40.77
C LYS A 680 22.01 22.05 -40.80
N LYS A 681 23.05 22.43 -40.03
CA LYS A 681 24.29 21.66 -39.84
C LYS A 681 24.21 20.78 -38.59
N LEU A 682 24.89 19.63 -38.66
CA LEU A 682 25.04 18.68 -37.56
C LEU A 682 26.31 18.97 -36.76
N TYR A 683 26.20 18.80 -35.45
CA TYR A 683 27.28 18.97 -34.48
C TYR A 683 27.30 17.79 -33.51
N PRO A 684 28.48 17.48 -32.94
CA PRO A 684 28.59 16.49 -31.88
C PRO A 684 27.69 16.81 -30.68
N SER A 685 27.30 15.76 -29.95
CA SER A 685 26.27 15.86 -28.90
C SER A 685 26.67 16.69 -27.68
N ASN A 686 27.97 16.93 -27.46
CA ASN A 686 28.52 17.73 -26.37
C ASN A 686 28.35 19.25 -26.56
N ASN A 687 28.03 19.71 -27.77
CA ASN A 687 27.83 21.14 -28.02
C ASN A 687 26.42 21.57 -27.59
N GLU A 688 26.30 22.60 -26.75
CA GLU A 688 24.97 23.16 -26.41
C GLU A 688 24.50 24.21 -27.41
N ASN A 689 25.40 25.07 -27.88
CA ASN A 689 25.08 26.16 -28.80
C ASN A 689 25.78 25.98 -30.15
N CYS A 690 25.13 26.47 -31.20
CA CYS A 690 25.67 26.46 -32.56
C CYS A 690 26.90 27.38 -32.63
N PRO A 691 28.10 26.87 -32.98
CA PRO A 691 29.30 27.70 -33.10
C PRO A 691 29.17 28.82 -34.15
N GLN A 692 28.28 28.65 -35.13
CA GLN A 692 28.12 29.61 -36.23
C GLN A 692 27.10 30.73 -35.93
N CYS A 693 26.09 30.49 -35.09
CA CYS A 693 24.99 31.46 -34.90
C CYS A 693 24.49 31.60 -33.46
N GLY A 694 25.16 30.97 -32.48
CA GLY A 694 24.86 31.06 -31.05
C GLY A 694 23.54 30.42 -30.61
N SER A 695 22.69 29.94 -31.53
CA SER A 695 21.39 29.37 -31.17
C SER A 695 21.54 28.00 -30.51
N PRO A 696 20.68 27.65 -29.53
CA PRO A 696 20.67 26.33 -28.92
C PRO A 696 20.49 25.23 -29.97
N LEU A 697 21.30 24.18 -29.85
CA LEU A 697 21.23 23.00 -30.70
C LEU A 697 20.15 22.03 -30.20
N LYS A 698 19.51 21.30 -31.12
CA LYS A 698 18.46 20.31 -30.81
C LYS A 698 18.88 18.92 -31.26
N PHE A 699 18.36 17.86 -30.65
CA PHE A 699 18.65 16.48 -31.09
C PHE A 699 17.88 16.04 -32.35
N SER A 700 16.87 16.81 -32.75
CA SER A 700 15.89 16.42 -33.76
C SER A 700 15.43 17.59 -34.62
N ASP A 701 14.94 17.26 -35.81
CA ASP A 701 14.34 18.19 -36.76
C ASP A 701 13.32 17.43 -37.63
N GLU A 702 12.38 18.16 -38.21
CA GLU A 702 11.32 17.57 -39.04
C GLU A 702 11.93 16.91 -40.29
N ALA A 703 11.46 15.70 -40.62
CA ALA A 703 11.93 14.90 -41.74
C ALA A 703 10.76 14.36 -42.57
N LYS A 704 10.84 14.49 -43.89
CA LYS A 704 9.91 13.80 -44.81
C LYS A 704 10.34 12.34 -45.00
N PHE A 705 9.54 11.40 -44.51
CA PHE A 705 9.86 9.98 -44.42
C PHE A 705 8.92 9.11 -45.28
N ASN A 706 9.48 8.24 -46.13
CA ASN A 706 8.71 7.31 -46.97
C ASN A 706 8.37 6.01 -46.22
N ILE A 707 7.32 6.10 -45.38
CA ILE A 707 6.88 4.98 -44.54
C ILE A 707 6.38 3.78 -45.36
N LYS A 708 5.74 4.02 -46.51
CA LYS A 708 5.24 2.95 -47.39
C LYS A 708 6.37 2.06 -47.91
N ASN A 709 7.46 2.66 -48.40
CA ASN A 709 8.60 1.90 -48.89
C ASN A 709 9.32 1.16 -47.76
N HIS A 710 9.54 1.84 -46.64
CA HIS A 710 10.24 1.27 -45.50
C HIS A 710 9.51 0.02 -44.95
N ILE A 711 8.19 0.09 -44.75
CA ILE A 711 7.41 -1.06 -44.26
C ILE A 711 7.40 -2.22 -45.27
N ARG A 712 7.26 -1.95 -46.56
CA ARG A 712 7.33 -3.01 -47.58
C ARG A 712 8.65 -3.75 -47.56
N ASN A 713 9.76 -3.02 -47.45
CA ASN A 713 11.10 -3.60 -47.37
C ASN A 713 11.25 -4.47 -46.12
N ILE A 714 10.76 -4.00 -44.97
CA ILE A 714 10.76 -4.77 -43.72
C ILE A 714 9.94 -6.05 -43.86
N LEU A 715 8.70 -5.97 -44.34
CA LEU A 715 7.83 -7.16 -44.49
C LEU A 715 8.42 -8.20 -45.44
N LYS A 716 9.05 -7.73 -46.55
CA LYS A 716 9.77 -8.59 -47.49
C LYS A 716 10.97 -9.27 -46.83
N SER A 717 11.76 -8.52 -46.06
CA SER A 717 12.92 -9.03 -45.32
C SER A 717 12.51 -10.06 -44.26
N LEU A 718 11.47 -9.76 -43.48
CA LEU A 718 10.96 -10.63 -42.42
C LEU A 718 10.12 -11.81 -42.94
N LYS A 719 9.75 -11.81 -44.23
CA LYS A 719 8.79 -12.78 -44.82
C LYS A 719 7.49 -12.90 -44.01
N LEU A 720 6.96 -11.75 -43.56
CA LEU A 720 5.73 -11.68 -42.76
C LEU A 720 4.64 -10.90 -43.51
N PRO A 721 3.35 -11.31 -43.38
CA PRO A 721 2.24 -10.51 -43.88
C PRO A 721 2.06 -9.24 -43.02
N PHE A 722 1.42 -8.22 -43.60
CA PHE A 722 1.06 -7.02 -42.84
C PHE A 722 0.02 -7.38 -41.75
N PRO A 723 0.24 -7.02 -40.47
CA PRO A 723 -0.71 -7.34 -39.40
C PRO A 723 -2.06 -6.63 -39.58
N LYS A 724 -3.17 -7.31 -39.26
CA LYS A 724 -4.54 -6.75 -39.37
C LYS A 724 -4.71 -5.43 -38.60
N LYS A 725 -4.13 -5.35 -37.40
CA LYS A 725 -4.18 -4.17 -36.53
C LYS A 725 -2.76 -3.82 -36.08
N PHE A 726 -2.21 -2.75 -36.64
CA PHE A 726 -0.89 -2.25 -36.30
C PHE A 726 -0.92 -0.74 -36.08
N LYS A 727 -0.44 -0.30 -34.92
CA LYS A 727 -0.53 1.09 -34.47
C LYS A 727 0.80 1.61 -33.93
N GLY A 728 1.15 2.83 -34.31
CA GLY A 728 2.29 3.60 -33.80
C GLY A 728 1.84 4.75 -32.92
N ILE A 729 2.70 5.76 -32.74
CA ILE A 729 2.43 6.96 -31.94
C ILE A 729 2.32 8.20 -32.83
N PHE A 730 1.79 9.30 -32.30
CA PHE A 730 1.74 10.57 -33.06
C PHE A 730 3.14 11.17 -33.25
N GLY A 731 3.86 11.29 -32.14
CA GLY A 731 5.20 11.87 -32.08
C GLY A 731 5.96 11.32 -30.88
N LEU A 732 7.28 11.45 -30.93
CA LEU A 732 8.17 11.00 -29.88
C LEU A 732 8.20 12.01 -28.73
N THR A 733 8.19 11.51 -27.50
CA THR A 733 8.26 12.31 -26.27
C THR A 733 9.59 12.12 -25.52
N ASN A 734 10.47 11.23 -26.00
CA ASN A 734 11.81 11.10 -25.41
C ASN A 734 12.70 12.28 -25.81
N ASN A 735 13.66 12.62 -24.95
CA ASN A 735 14.53 13.81 -25.11
C ASN A 735 15.23 13.86 -26.47
N PHE A 736 15.73 12.71 -26.93
CA PHE A 736 16.52 12.62 -28.15
C PHE A 736 15.67 12.48 -29.43
N LYS A 737 14.37 12.22 -29.31
CA LYS A 737 13.47 11.79 -30.40
C LYS A 737 14.02 10.60 -31.20
N VAL A 738 14.61 9.62 -30.52
CA VAL A 738 14.98 8.34 -31.14
C VAL A 738 13.74 7.46 -31.22
N SER A 739 13.44 6.91 -32.40
CA SER A 739 12.30 6.00 -32.62
C SER A 739 12.68 4.54 -32.38
N GLU A 740 11.71 3.74 -31.95
CA GLU A 740 11.86 2.29 -31.93
C GLU A 740 11.86 1.71 -33.37
N PRO A 741 12.68 0.68 -33.66
CA PRO A 741 12.58 -0.09 -34.91
C PRO A 741 11.17 -0.66 -35.14
N ILE A 742 10.60 -0.41 -36.32
CA ILE A 742 9.22 -0.81 -36.67
C ILE A 742 9.05 -2.33 -36.67
N GLU A 743 10.12 -3.08 -36.93
CA GLU A 743 10.20 -4.54 -36.90
C GLU A 743 9.65 -5.09 -35.58
N LYS A 744 10.05 -4.50 -34.45
CA LYS A 744 9.55 -4.90 -33.12
C LYS A 744 8.04 -4.70 -33.03
N GLY A 745 7.54 -3.60 -33.59
CA GLY A 745 6.12 -3.32 -33.72
C GLY A 745 5.31 -4.36 -34.49
N ILE A 746 5.84 -4.82 -35.62
CA ILE A 746 5.21 -5.84 -36.46
C ILE A 746 5.14 -7.17 -35.69
N LEU A 747 6.23 -7.56 -35.02
CA LEU A 747 6.27 -8.76 -34.19
C LEU A 747 5.30 -8.66 -33.00
N ARG A 748 5.19 -7.50 -32.35
CA ARG A 748 4.21 -7.28 -31.28
C ARG A 748 2.77 -7.39 -31.78
N ALA A 749 2.47 -6.79 -32.93
CA ALA A 749 1.14 -6.87 -33.56
C ALA A 749 0.79 -8.30 -33.98
N LYS A 750 1.75 -9.07 -34.50
CA LYS A 750 1.59 -10.50 -34.82
C LYS A 750 1.21 -11.32 -33.59
N ASN A 751 1.84 -11.04 -32.44
CA ASN A 751 1.64 -11.78 -31.19
C ASN A 751 0.57 -11.16 -30.28
N ASN A 752 -0.16 -10.14 -30.74
CA ASN A 752 -1.20 -9.45 -29.97
C ASN A 752 -0.72 -8.94 -28.60
N VAL A 753 0.49 -8.36 -28.56
CA VAL A 753 1.08 -7.70 -27.39
C VAL A 753 1.27 -6.21 -27.66
N LEU A 754 1.22 -5.42 -26.60
CA LEU A 754 1.26 -3.96 -26.68
C LEU A 754 2.48 -3.43 -25.93
N VAL A 755 3.00 -2.30 -26.38
CA VAL A 755 4.20 -1.67 -25.82
C VAL A 755 3.83 -0.55 -24.86
N TYR A 756 4.63 -0.39 -23.80
CA TYR A 756 4.58 0.74 -22.88
C TYR A 756 5.55 1.86 -23.31
N LYS A 757 5.50 3.03 -22.65
CA LYS A 757 6.33 4.19 -23.01
C LYS A 757 7.84 3.93 -22.92
N THR A 758 8.27 2.95 -22.11
CA THR A 758 9.67 2.54 -21.92
C THR A 758 10.08 1.36 -22.82
N ALA A 759 9.33 1.10 -23.90
CA ALA A 759 9.56 -0.01 -24.84
C ALA A 759 9.38 -1.45 -24.27
N GLU A 760 9.00 -1.58 -23.00
CA GLU A 760 8.66 -2.85 -22.35
C GLU A 760 7.22 -3.29 -22.63
N ILE A 761 6.94 -4.58 -22.42
CA ILE A 761 5.58 -5.13 -22.31
C ILE A 761 5.30 -5.33 -20.82
N ARG A 762 4.22 -4.75 -20.29
CA ARG A 762 3.92 -4.74 -18.86
C ARG A 762 2.56 -5.35 -18.55
N TYR A 763 2.46 -5.95 -17.36
CA TYR A 763 1.22 -6.49 -16.80
C TYR A 763 1.02 -5.88 -15.41
N ASP A 764 -0.13 -5.25 -15.18
CA ASP A 764 -0.49 -4.68 -13.88
C ASP A 764 -1.33 -5.73 -13.14
N ALA A 765 -0.79 -6.25 -12.04
CA ALA A 765 -1.49 -7.12 -11.11
C ALA A 765 -1.47 -6.50 -9.71
N THR A 766 -2.52 -6.71 -8.93
CA THR A 766 -2.48 -6.48 -7.49
C THR A 766 -1.66 -7.59 -6.85
N ASP A 767 -0.55 -7.21 -6.22
CA ASP A 767 0.28 -8.11 -5.44
C ASP A 767 -0.28 -8.26 -4.02
N ILE A 768 -0.29 -9.50 -3.53
CA ILE A 768 -0.65 -9.85 -2.16
C ILE A 768 0.47 -10.68 -1.54
N PRO A 769 0.77 -10.50 -0.25
CA PRO A 769 1.86 -11.20 0.39
C PRO A 769 1.49 -12.68 0.58
N LEU A 770 2.48 -13.56 0.41
CA LEU A 770 2.35 -14.98 0.69
C LEU A 770 3.69 -15.53 1.20
N THR A 771 3.70 -16.10 2.39
CA THR A 771 4.90 -16.71 2.99
C THR A 771 4.90 -18.23 2.94
N HIS A 772 3.73 -18.86 2.87
CA HIS A 772 3.56 -20.31 2.81
C HIS A 772 2.38 -20.64 1.91
N PHE A 773 2.48 -21.73 1.16
CA PHE A 773 1.43 -22.24 0.28
C PHE A 773 1.35 -23.76 0.37
N LYS A 774 0.19 -24.30 0.02
CA LYS A 774 0.03 -25.73 -0.24
C LYS A 774 0.11 -25.98 -1.75
N PRO A 775 0.82 -26.99 -2.24
CA PRO A 775 0.92 -27.30 -3.67
C PRO A 775 -0.45 -27.29 -4.40
N ARG A 776 -1.49 -27.86 -3.78
CA ARG A 776 -2.87 -27.87 -4.29
C ARG A 776 -3.45 -26.48 -4.57
N GLU A 777 -3.06 -25.45 -3.80
CA GLU A 777 -3.61 -24.09 -3.92
C GLU A 777 -3.09 -23.36 -5.17
N ILE A 778 -1.91 -23.75 -5.64
CA ILE A 778 -1.26 -23.14 -6.82
C ILE A 778 -1.28 -24.07 -8.04
N GLY A 779 -1.84 -25.27 -7.91
CA GLY A 779 -1.98 -26.25 -8.99
C GLY A 779 -0.64 -26.81 -9.49
N ILE A 780 0.34 -26.99 -8.60
CA ILE A 780 1.67 -27.51 -8.94
C ILE A 780 1.91 -28.84 -8.23
N SER A 781 2.40 -29.85 -8.97
CA SER A 781 2.76 -31.15 -8.40
C SER A 781 3.99 -31.09 -7.49
N VAL A 782 4.06 -32.00 -6.52
CA VAL A 782 5.23 -32.19 -5.64
C VAL A 782 6.51 -32.43 -6.44
N LYS A 783 6.44 -33.21 -7.53
CA LYS A 783 7.60 -33.46 -8.41
C LYS A 783 8.17 -32.15 -8.95
N LYS A 784 7.31 -31.26 -9.44
CA LYS A 784 7.75 -29.97 -9.99
C LYS A 784 8.33 -29.06 -8.92
N LEU A 785 7.77 -29.05 -7.72
CA LEU A 785 8.31 -28.29 -6.59
C LEU A 785 9.71 -28.79 -6.19
N LYS A 786 9.94 -30.11 -6.20
CA LYS A 786 11.27 -30.68 -5.98
C LYS A 786 12.27 -30.26 -7.05
N GLU A 787 11.87 -30.23 -8.33
CA GLU A 787 12.70 -29.69 -9.41
C GLU A 787 13.04 -28.20 -9.22
N LEU A 788 12.15 -27.43 -8.59
CA LEU A 788 12.35 -26.02 -8.24
C LEU A 788 13.16 -25.82 -6.94
N GLY A 789 13.54 -26.90 -6.25
CA GLY A 789 14.36 -26.87 -5.03
C GLY A 789 13.60 -26.97 -3.71
N TYR A 790 12.27 -27.14 -3.72
CA TYR A 790 11.49 -27.37 -2.49
C TYR A 790 11.63 -28.83 -2.03
N LYS A 791 12.44 -29.07 -1.00
CA LYS A 791 12.76 -30.41 -0.48
C LYS A 791 11.92 -30.78 0.76
N HIS A 792 11.65 -29.80 1.61
CA HIS A 792 10.98 -29.97 2.90
C HIS A 792 9.83 -28.97 3.06
N ASP A 793 8.89 -29.30 3.94
CA ASP A 793 7.85 -28.38 4.38
C ASP A 793 8.38 -27.39 5.43
N PHE A 794 7.50 -26.53 5.97
CA PHE A 794 7.88 -25.52 6.96
C PHE A 794 8.30 -26.09 8.32
N LYS A 795 8.02 -27.37 8.59
CA LYS A 795 8.43 -28.09 9.80
C LYS A 795 9.76 -28.84 9.61
N GLY A 796 10.29 -28.87 8.39
CA GLY A 796 11.49 -29.63 8.03
C GLY A 796 11.20 -31.05 7.56
N GLU A 797 9.93 -31.44 7.47
CA GLU A 797 9.55 -32.78 7.02
C GLU A 797 9.69 -32.89 5.49
N PRO A 798 10.09 -34.04 4.94
CA PRO A 798 10.21 -34.21 3.49
C PRO A 798 8.91 -33.89 2.75
N LEU A 799 9.00 -33.15 1.64
CA LEU A 799 7.83 -32.81 0.83
C LEU A 799 7.34 -34.06 0.07
N GLN A 800 6.19 -34.60 0.48
CA GLN A 800 5.63 -35.85 -0.07
C GLN A 800 4.22 -35.67 -0.65
N GLU A 801 3.43 -34.75 -0.11
CA GLU A 801 2.00 -34.58 -0.42
C GLU A 801 1.69 -33.17 -1.00
N GLU A 802 0.54 -33.08 -1.69
CA GLU A 802 0.04 -31.86 -2.36
C GLU A 802 -0.76 -30.89 -1.46
#